data_AF-A0A166XC12-F1
#
_entry.id   AF-A0A166XC12-F1
#
_cell.length_a   1.000
_cell.length_b   1.000
_cell.length_c   1.000
_cell.angle_alpha   90.00
_cell.angle_beta   90.00
_cell.angle_gamma   90.00
#
_symmetry.space_group_name_H-M   'P 1'
#
loop_
_entity.id
_entity.type
_entity.pdbx_description
1 polymer ?
#
loop_
_entity_poly.entity_id
_entity_poly.type
_entity_poly.pdbx_seq_one_letter_code
_entity_poly.pdbx_strand_id
1 'polypeptide(L)'
;MPPPPVNFNSMSVSAIEYTLERAEEDQIIMKTLFNKLLQSDVDPEFMQNYCGAIKKKFVSSGDNPFGPTVMRFNEFAQACLANGLVENMLTISENLRPDPRCAIAGYQALDSIAALVRRGTLAERRDLMDQLLAHNILEVCQTKLGHPLCIHRNVAVTTLRSLAADGFMGEKISASQASDIILAMARHTLAGPESYVDEMKSSTTSWQSQMFMGTPGIPSARSAKYVPRYYAMNQESATWTAHGLLCRDPPPKKSFCLAIVQKNPEMFDLLLQCATLPRPPWYPETQADATACEILCCLLQFPLDIVPGVAASYEDDTMKAEAAAEWQAMVDLVKIFVSRPGWVEAVVAIWAKVDDEKLSTIQPVFNRVKKDYLAQQPPDQDAFLQTFEHRGVLRISMLRTIATMTHAAQECDIDDASLVSLLRLAYLGSGKIVALKDINLNDNDARFTYIERAQEIYRSPMYTVDSNEKVIEAPAQLSPESIGGPTAFIRILTVLAQRGSLDAVANWTVLPPGTSSSTSLGQIKQITSPEVVRRCVTLARKRVTARREVGNKRKKQGESDYACPAYMSAAELAAALIAFNEASKGAYAEQMRGVHQELVVCLGEASQMALDIGRYRKALNLAGCAVKAAAKIPAGESVDGNLTKKNLQRVDTAKSKLKL
;
A
#
# COMPACT_ATOMS: atom_id res chain seq x y z
N MET A 1 26.23 21.04 -46.25
CA MET A 1 25.93 19.79 -46.99
C MET A 1 24.64 19.23 -46.42
N PRO A 2 23.71 18.72 -47.24
CA PRO A 2 22.53 18.04 -46.72
C PRO A 2 22.96 16.79 -45.92
N PRO A 3 22.24 16.42 -44.85
CA PRO A 3 22.52 15.20 -44.11
C PRO A 3 22.40 13.97 -45.04
N PRO A 4 23.22 12.93 -44.84
CA PRO A 4 23.13 11.72 -45.64
C PRO A 4 21.75 11.05 -45.51
N PRO A 5 21.27 10.36 -46.56
CA PRO A 5 19.97 9.70 -46.53
C PRO A 5 19.93 8.59 -45.48
N VAL A 6 18.79 8.44 -44.80
CA VAL A 6 18.56 7.38 -43.81
C VAL A 6 18.46 6.03 -44.52
N ASN A 7 19.30 5.07 -44.12
CA ASN A 7 19.23 3.70 -44.58
C ASN A 7 18.64 2.79 -43.49
N PHE A 8 17.33 2.56 -43.56
CA PHE A 8 16.61 1.68 -42.64
C PHE A 8 17.01 0.19 -42.73
N ASN A 9 17.89 -0.21 -43.64
CA ASN A 9 18.36 -1.60 -43.74
C ASN A 9 19.72 -1.80 -43.06
N SER A 10 20.37 -0.72 -42.62
CA SER A 10 21.60 -0.83 -41.83
C SER A 10 21.28 -1.15 -40.37
N MET A 11 21.88 -2.23 -39.88
CA MET A 11 21.65 -2.78 -38.53
C MET A 11 22.78 -2.46 -37.53
N SER A 12 23.77 -1.66 -37.95
CA SER A 12 24.81 -1.20 -37.04
C SER A 12 24.23 -0.23 -36.00
N VAL A 13 24.75 -0.29 -34.77
CA VAL A 13 24.31 0.58 -33.66
C VAL A 13 24.35 2.06 -34.06
N SER A 14 25.45 2.51 -34.69
CA SER A 14 25.60 3.89 -35.14
C SER A 14 24.59 4.30 -36.22
N ALA A 15 24.16 3.38 -37.10
CA ALA A 15 23.16 3.70 -38.12
C ALA A 15 21.74 3.80 -37.52
N ILE A 16 21.44 2.98 -36.52
CA ILE A 16 20.16 3.05 -35.79
C ILE A 16 20.10 4.33 -34.97
N GLU A 17 21.18 4.66 -34.24
CA GLU A 17 21.28 5.91 -33.46
C GLU A 17 21.12 7.14 -34.38
N TYR A 18 21.83 7.17 -35.51
CA TYR A 18 21.67 8.21 -36.53
C TYR A 18 20.23 8.31 -37.07
N THR A 19 19.59 7.17 -37.33
CA THR A 19 18.20 7.13 -37.81
C THR A 19 17.24 7.73 -36.77
N LEU A 20 17.40 7.40 -35.48
CA LEU A 20 16.56 7.92 -34.40
C LEU A 20 16.82 9.39 -34.08
N GLU A 21 18.03 9.90 -34.29
CA GLU A 21 18.34 11.34 -34.23
C GLU A 21 17.64 12.08 -35.38
N ARG A 22 17.71 11.55 -36.61
CA ARG A 22 17.02 12.14 -37.75
C ARG A 22 15.49 12.08 -37.62
N ALA A 23 14.96 11.00 -37.04
CA ALA A 23 13.52 10.84 -36.81
C ALA A 23 12.97 11.81 -35.74
N GLU A 24 13.81 12.27 -34.81
CA GLU A 24 13.45 13.30 -33.84
C GLU A 24 13.15 14.64 -34.51
N GLU A 25 13.93 14.98 -35.55
CA GLU A 25 13.81 16.22 -36.31
C GLU A 25 12.80 16.13 -37.47
N ASP A 26 12.49 14.91 -37.96
CA ASP A 26 11.71 14.68 -39.17
C ASP A 26 10.59 13.64 -38.95
N GLN A 27 9.34 14.13 -38.92
CA GLN A 27 8.15 13.32 -38.73
C GLN A 27 7.95 12.27 -39.84
N ILE A 28 8.41 12.52 -41.06
CA ILE A 28 8.27 11.56 -42.17
C ILE A 28 9.15 10.34 -41.90
N ILE A 29 10.37 10.56 -41.40
CA ILE A 29 11.29 9.49 -41.02
C ILE A 29 10.72 8.68 -39.86
N MET A 30 10.16 9.34 -38.84
CA MET A 30 9.51 8.66 -37.71
C MET A 30 8.31 7.80 -38.15
N LYS A 31 7.39 8.36 -38.96
CA LYS A 31 6.25 7.59 -39.50
C LYS A 31 6.70 6.41 -40.35
N THR A 32 7.71 6.61 -41.19
CA THR A 32 8.26 5.54 -42.03
C THR A 32 8.85 4.42 -41.19
N LEU A 33 9.58 4.76 -40.12
CA LEU A 33 10.12 3.79 -39.18
C LEU A 33 9.02 2.95 -38.52
N PHE A 34 8.01 3.60 -37.95
CA PHE A 34 6.88 2.93 -37.29
C PHE A 34 6.09 2.05 -38.25
N ASN A 35 5.77 2.55 -39.44
CA ASN A 35 5.12 1.74 -40.48
C ASN A 35 5.95 0.51 -40.86
N LYS A 36 7.28 0.64 -40.94
CA LYS A 36 8.16 -0.50 -41.22
C LYS A 36 8.17 -1.52 -40.08
N LEU A 37 8.14 -1.07 -38.82
CA LEU A 37 8.07 -1.96 -37.66
C LEU A 37 6.77 -2.79 -37.59
N LEU A 38 5.68 -2.26 -38.15
CA LEU A 38 4.38 -2.94 -38.21
C LEU A 38 4.20 -3.90 -39.39
N GLN A 39 5.14 -3.95 -40.33
CA GLN A 39 5.03 -4.87 -41.47
C GLN A 39 5.06 -6.33 -40.99
N SER A 40 4.13 -7.15 -41.48
CA SER A 40 4.00 -8.56 -41.06
C SER A 40 5.24 -9.40 -41.34
N ASP A 41 5.95 -9.07 -42.42
CA ASP A 41 7.16 -9.73 -42.92
C ASP A 41 8.46 -9.03 -42.51
N VAL A 42 8.40 -8.05 -41.60
CA VAL A 42 9.60 -7.34 -41.14
C VAL A 42 10.59 -8.32 -40.49
N ASP A 43 11.86 -8.10 -40.80
CA ASP A 43 12.98 -8.85 -40.23
C ASP A 43 12.92 -8.82 -38.68
N PRO A 44 12.86 -9.99 -38.00
CA PRO A 44 12.87 -10.05 -36.54
C PRO A 44 14.04 -9.27 -35.91
N GLU A 45 15.22 -9.26 -36.55
CA GLU A 45 16.37 -8.55 -36.04
C GLU A 45 16.18 -7.03 -36.10
N PHE A 46 15.62 -6.53 -37.21
CA PHE A 46 15.25 -5.13 -37.38
C PHE A 46 14.29 -4.69 -36.27
N MET A 47 13.24 -5.49 -36.04
CA MET A 47 12.24 -5.20 -35.01
C MET A 47 12.86 -5.12 -33.61
N GLN A 48 13.67 -6.12 -33.23
CA GLN A 48 14.36 -6.13 -31.93
C GLN A 48 15.28 -4.92 -31.77
N ASN A 49 16.13 -4.63 -32.75
CA ASN A 49 17.17 -3.61 -32.58
C ASN A 49 16.57 -2.20 -32.49
N TYR A 50 15.54 -1.89 -33.29
CA TYR A 50 14.88 -0.58 -33.21
C TYR A 50 14.01 -0.42 -31.97
N CYS A 51 13.26 -1.45 -31.54
CA CYS A 51 12.52 -1.39 -30.26
C CYS A 51 13.48 -1.18 -29.08
N GLY A 52 14.60 -1.91 -29.07
CA GLY A 52 15.65 -1.77 -28.07
C GLY A 52 16.29 -0.39 -28.06
N ALA A 53 16.55 0.18 -29.24
CA ALA A 53 17.13 1.52 -29.38
C ALA A 53 16.16 2.64 -28.96
N ILE A 54 14.88 2.54 -29.31
CA ILE A 54 13.84 3.47 -28.85
C ILE A 54 13.74 3.45 -27.32
N LYS A 55 13.65 2.25 -26.74
CA LYS A 55 13.67 2.08 -25.27
C LYS A 55 14.92 2.72 -24.66
N LYS A 56 16.12 2.42 -25.21
CA LYS A 56 17.39 2.97 -24.71
C LYS A 56 17.36 4.49 -24.73
N LYS A 57 16.87 5.11 -25.81
CA LYS A 57 16.76 6.58 -25.94
C LYS A 57 15.81 7.18 -24.90
N PHE A 58 14.67 6.53 -24.63
CA PHE A 58 13.80 6.95 -23.51
C PHE A 58 14.49 6.84 -22.16
N VAL A 59 15.30 5.81 -21.90
CA VAL A 59 16.01 5.64 -20.63
C VAL A 59 17.18 6.63 -20.49
N SER A 60 18.03 6.77 -21.51
CA SER A 60 19.29 7.54 -21.45
C SER A 60 19.09 9.05 -21.40
N SER A 61 17.97 9.58 -21.88
CA SER A 61 17.69 11.03 -21.86
C SER A 61 17.33 11.59 -20.47
N GLY A 62 17.55 10.84 -19.37
CA GLY A 62 17.14 11.23 -18.01
C GLY A 62 18.23 11.29 -16.94
N ASP A 63 19.48 10.91 -17.23
CA ASP A 63 20.52 10.81 -16.21
C ASP A 63 21.22 12.16 -15.97
N ASN A 64 20.54 13.09 -15.28
CA ASN A 64 21.26 14.03 -14.43
C ASN A 64 21.01 13.67 -12.96
N PRO A 65 21.83 12.80 -12.36
CA PRO A 65 21.66 12.36 -10.97
C PRO A 65 21.80 13.48 -9.92
N PHE A 66 22.12 14.73 -10.32
CA PHE A 66 22.36 15.85 -9.42
C PHE A 66 21.69 17.18 -9.84
N GLY A 67 20.79 17.18 -10.83
CA GLY A 67 20.08 18.38 -11.28
C GLY A 67 18.56 18.28 -11.08
N PRO A 68 17.81 19.40 -11.04
CA PRO A 68 16.36 19.35 -11.07
C PRO A 68 15.93 18.70 -12.39
N THR A 69 15.44 17.47 -12.31
CA THR A 69 14.96 16.69 -13.44
C THR A 69 13.94 17.54 -14.19
N VAL A 70 14.24 17.84 -15.46
CA VAL A 70 13.28 18.49 -16.33
C VAL A 70 12.14 17.50 -16.55
N MET A 71 11.10 17.57 -15.72
CA MET A 71 9.94 16.68 -15.75
C MET A 71 9.00 17.05 -16.90
N ARG A 72 9.47 16.95 -18.14
CA ARG A 72 8.65 17.07 -19.36
C ARG A 72 9.12 16.04 -20.38
N PHE A 73 8.24 15.62 -21.27
CA PHE A 73 8.66 14.74 -22.36
C PHE A 73 9.71 15.47 -23.20
N ASN A 74 10.81 14.78 -23.52
CA ASN A 74 11.83 15.34 -24.41
C ASN A 74 11.32 15.37 -25.86
N GLU A 75 12.05 16.08 -26.72
CA GLU A 75 11.69 16.25 -28.15
C GLU A 75 11.47 14.90 -28.83
N PHE A 76 12.37 13.93 -28.61
CA PHE A 76 12.20 12.56 -29.09
C PHE A 76 10.89 11.89 -28.65
N ALA A 77 10.53 11.97 -27.37
CA ALA A 77 9.30 11.37 -26.85
C ALA A 77 8.05 12.06 -27.43
N GLN A 78 8.06 13.39 -27.52
CA GLN A 78 6.98 14.15 -28.13
C GLN A 78 6.83 13.81 -29.62
N ALA A 79 7.93 13.71 -30.36
CA ALA A 79 7.92 13.30 -31.77
C ALA A 79 7.39 11.87 -31.93
N CYS A 80 7.81 10.93 -31.08
CA CYS A 80 7.28 9.57 -31.07
C CYS A 80 5.76 9.56 -30.82
N LEU A 81 5.28 10.23 -29.77
CA LEU A 81 3.86 10.29 -29.42
C LEU A 81 3.01 10.90 -30.53
N ALA A 82 3.47 12.02 -31.12
CA ALA A 82 2.78 12.68 -32.23
C ALA A 82 2.66 11.80 -33.49
N ASN A 83 3.51 10.77 -33.60
CA ASN A 83 3.51 9.83 -34.73
C ASN A 83 2.92 8.46 -34.37
N GLY A 84 2.18 8.35 -33.26
CA GLY A 84 1.42 7.14 -32.93
C GLY A 84 2.22 6.09 -32.16
N LEU A 85 3.22 6.48 -31.37
CA LEU A 85 4.03 5.57 -30.55
C LEU A 85 3.18 4.55 -29.76
N VAL A 86 2.09 5.01 -29.14
CA VAL A 86 1.23 4.16 -28.30
C VAL A 86 0.67 2.99 -29.11
N GLU A 87 -0.07 3.27 -30.18
CA GLU A 87 -0.64 2.25 -31.06
C GLU A 87 0.43 1.29 -31.60
N ASN A 88 1.55 1.83 -32.07
CA ASN A 88 2.63 1.05 -32.65
C ASN A 88 3.27 0.10 -31.64
N MET A 89 3.61 0.59 -30.44
CA MET A 89 4.27 -0.23 -29.42
C MET A 89 3.34 -1.30 -28.85
N LEU A 90 2.04 -1.02 -28.71
CA LEU A 90 1.07 -2.03 -28.28
C LEU A 90 0.88 -3.11 -29.36
N THR A 91 0.77 -2.72 -30.62
CA THR A 91 0.68 -3.68 -31.74
C THR A 91 1.92 -4.57 -31.83
N ILE A 92 3.12 -4.00 -31.67
CA ILE A 92 4.38 -4.77 -31.63
C ILE A 92 4.41 -5.71 -30.42
N SER A 93 3.96 -5.25 -29.26
CA SER A 93 3.85 -6.08 -28.06
C SER A 93 2.99 -7.31 -28.30
N GLU A 94 1.88 -7.19 -29.02
CA GLU A 94 0.95 -8.28 -29.33
C GLU A 94 1.46 -9.27 -30.38
N ASN A 95 2.63 -9.06 -30.98
CA ASN A 95 3.17 -9.94 -31.99
C ASN A 95 3.36 -11.39 -31.45
N LEU A 96 2.72 -12.35 -32.10
CA LEU A 96 2.70 -13.77 -31.71
C LEU A 96 3.71 -14.64 -32.49
N ARG A 97 4.58 -14.04 -33.31
CA ARG A 97 5.61 -14.78 -34.06
C ARG A 97 6.53 -15.54 -33.08
N PRO A 98 6.80 -16.84 -33.31
CA PRO A 98 7.57 -17.67 -32.37
C PRO A 98 9.08 -17.38 -32.37
N ASP A 99 9.56 -16.40 -33.15
CA ASP A 99 10.97 -16.02 -33.17
C ASP A 99 11.33 -15.29 -31.85
N PRO A 100 12.40 -15.72 -31.13
CA PRO A 100 12.86 -15.06 -29.92
C PRO A 100 13.04 -13.54 -30.05
N ARG A 101 13.50 -13.06 -31.21
CA ARG A 101 13.74 -11.64 -31.47
C ARG A 101 12.44 -10.85 -31.52
N CYS A 102 11.34 -11.45 -32.01
CA CYS A 102 10.00 -10.86 -31.94
C CYS A 102 9.49 -10.77 -30.50
N ALA A 103 9.70 -11.82 -29.70
CA ALA A 103 9.34 -11.79 -28.28
C ALA A 103 10.13 -10.72 -27.51
N ILE A 104 11.43 -10.57 -27.79
CA ILE A 104 12.27 -9.51 -27.23
C ILE A 104 11.77 -8.13 -27.67
N ALA A 105 11.43 -7.96 -28.95
CA ALA A 105 10.87 -6.70 -29.44
C ALA A 105 9.55 -6.34 -28.74
N GLY A 106 8.64 -7.31 -28.59
CA GLY A 106 7.38 -7.11 -27.89
C GLY A 106 7.58 -6.78 -26.40
N TYR A 107 8.56 -7.40 -25.74
CA TYR A 107 8.98 -7.01 -24.39
C TYR A 107 9.47 -5.55 -24.36
N GLN A 108 10.38 -5.19 -25.28
CA GLN A 108 10.98 -3.85 -25.31
C GLN A 108 9.97 -2.76 -25.64
N ALA A 109 9.00 -3.06 -26.52
CA ALA A 109 7.92 -2.15 -26.87
C ALA A 109 7.08 -1.80 -25.64
N LEU A 110 6.64 -2.81 -24.87
CA LEU A 110 5.84 -2.57 -23.67
C LEU A 110 6.65 -1.91 -22.54
N ASP A 111 7.92 -2.32 -22.36
CA ASP A 111 8.82 -1.71 -21.37
C ASP A 111 9.16 -0.24 -21.72
N SER A 112 9.16 0.12 -23.01
CA SER A 112 9.33 1.51 -23.46
C SER A 112 8.16 2.40 -23.05
N ILE A 113 6.93 1.87 -23.08
CA ILE A 113 5.72 2.54 -22.56
C ILE A 113 5.85 2.74 -21.04
N ALA A 114 6.24 1.71 -20.30
CA ALA A 114 6.44 1.80 -18.86
C ALA A 114 7.53 2.83 -18.48
N ALA A 115 8.60 2.92 -19.29
CA ALA A 115 9.64 3.95 -19.11
C ALA A 115 9.12 5.36 -19.40
N LEU A 116 8.25 5.52 -20.40
CA LEU A 116 7.68 6.82 -20.77
C LEU A 116 6.66 7.32 -19.75
N VAL A 117 5.81 6.45 -19.20
CA VAL A 117 4.80 6.79 -18.18
C VAL A 117 5.43 7.37 -16.90
N ARG A 118 6.66 6.99 -16.59
CA ARG A 118 7.43 7.54 -15.45
C ARG A 118 8.03 8.91 -15.72
N ARG A 119 7.90 9.43 -16.94
CA ARG A 119 8.47 10.70 -17.39
C ARG A 119 7.36 11.69 -17.68
N GLY A 120 7.74 12.95 -17.86
CA GLY A 120 6.81 14.02 -18.16
C GLY A 120 6.20 14.68 -16.93
N THR A 121 5.52 15.79 -17.18
CA THR A 121 4.70 16.49 -16.21
C THR A 121 3.51 15.62 -15.80
N LEU A 122 2.86 15.97 -14.69
CA LEU A 122 1.65 15.24 -14.25
C LEU A 122 0.52 15.33 -15.29
N ALA A 123 0.43 16.45 -16.02
CA ALA A 123 -0.54 16.63 -17.10
C ALA A 123 -0.22 15.71 -18.29
N GLU A 124 1.02 15.73 -18.78
CA GLU A 124 1.48 14.86 -19.86
C GLU A 124 1.27 13.37 -19.55
N ARG A 125 1.50 12.95 -18.30
CA ARG A 125 1.27 11.57 -17.86
C ARG A 125 -0.20 11.17 -17.87
N ARG A 126 -1.10 12.07 -17.45
CA ARG A 126 -2.56 11.85 -17.52
C ARG A 126 -3.05 11.77 -18.97
N ASP A 127 -2.54 12.63 -19.84
CA ASP A 127 -2.89 12.60 -21.27
C ASP A 127 -2.37 11.32 -21.95
N LEU A 128 -1.16 10.88 -21.61
CA LEU A 128 -0.62 9.60 -22.07
C LEU A 128 -1.47 8.42 -21.55
N MET A 129 -1.94 8.47 -20.32
CA MET A 129 -2.82 7.43 -19.77
C MET A 129 -4.14 7.34 -20.54
N ASP A 130 -4.73 8.47 -20.91
CA ASP A 130 -5.96 8.48 -21.71
C ASP A 130 -5.73 7.85 -23.10
N GLN A 131 -4.58 8.12 -23.74
CA GLN A 131 -4.20 7.46 -25.00
C GLN A 131 -4.01 5.95 -24.81
N LEU A 132 -3.29 5.53 -23.77
CA LEU A 132 -3.04 4.11 -23.50
C LEU A 132 -4.33 3.33 -23.25
N LEU A 133 -5.27 3.91 -22.52
CA LEU A 133 -6.59 3.30 -22.29
C LEU A 133 -7.42 3.24 -23.57
N ALA A 134 -7.36 4.27 -24.43
CA ALA A 134 -8.03 4.25 -25.73
C ALA A 134 -7.51 3.15 -26.68
N HIS A 135 -6.25 2.73 -26.49
CA HIS A 135 -5.62 1.61 -27.22
C HIS A 135 -5.56 0.31 -26.40
N ASN A 136 -6.46 0.11 -25.42
CA ASN A 136 -6.66 -1.14 -24.70
C ASN A 136 -5.41 -1.70 -23.98
N ILE A 137 -4.53 -0.84 -23.44
CA ILE A 137 -3.34 -1.27 -22.69
C ILE A 137 -3.62 -2.35 -21.62
N LEU A 138 -4.79 -2.30 -20.98
CA LEU A 138 -5.15 -3.24 -19.91
C LEU A 138 -5.35 -4.66 -20.45
N GLU A 139 -5.99 -4.79 -21.63
CA GLU A 139 -6.19 -6.08 -22.29
C GLU A 139 -4.87 -6.66 -22.80
N VAL A 140 -4.00 -5.80 -23.34
CA VAL A 140 -2.62 -6.17 -23.72
C VAL A 140 -1.87 -6.73 -22.52
N CYS A 141 -1.87 -6.02 -21.38
CA CYS A 141 -1.21 -6.47 -20.16
C CYS A 141 -1.84 -7.77 -19.62
N GLN A 142 -3.16 -7.90 -19.59
CA GLN A 142 -3.84 -9.12 -19.14
C GLN A 142 -3.48 -10.35 -19.99
N THR A 143 -3.48 -10.20 -21.31
CA THR A 143 -3.04 -11.24 -22.25
C THR A 143 -1.59 -11.63 -21.99
N LYS A 144 -0.72 -10.65 -21.73
CA LYS A 144 0.70 -10.90 -21.45
C LYS A 144 0.97 -11.52 -20.08
N LEU A 145 0.11 -11.31 -19.08
CA LEU A 145 0.19 -12.03 -17.80
C LEU A 145 -0.05 -13.54 -17.96
N GLY A 146 -0.89 -13.94 -18.91
CA GLY A 146 -1.13 -15.35 -19.25
C GLY A 146 -0.11 -15.94 -20.24
N HIS A 147 0.92 -15.20 -20.63
CA HIS A 147 1.82 -15.61 -21.71
C HIS A 147 2.76 -16.76 -21.28
N PRO A 148 3.13 -17.71 -22.17
CA PRO A 148 4.03 -18.82 -21.85
C PRO A 148 5.44 -18.37 -21.44
N LEU A 149 5.92 -17.26 -21.98
CA LEU A 149 7.25 -16.70 -21.71
C LEU A 149 7.27 -15.81 -20.46
N CYS A 150 8.16 -16.10 -19.53
CA CYS A 150 8.32 -15.39 -18.26
C CYS A 150 8.67 -13.90 -18.43
N ILE A 151 9.39 -13.52 -19.49
CA ILE A 151 9.70 -12.10 -19.77
C ILE A 151 8.44 -11.30 -20.08
N HIS A 152 7.46 -11.89 -20.76
CA HIS A 152 6.20 -11.21 -21.10
C HIS A 152 5.32 -11.04 -19.87
N ARG A 153 5.25 -12.08 -19.02
CA ARG A 153 4.58 -11.97 -17.72
C ARG A 153 5.21 -10.90 -16.85
N ASN A 154 6.54 -10.81 -16.83
CA ASN A 154 7.25 -9.76 -16.10
C ASN A 154 6.95 -8.37 -16.63
N VAL A 155 7.09 -8.12 -17.94
CA VAL A 155 6.85 -6.77 -18.47
C VAL A 155 5.39 -6.33 -18.31
N ALA A 156 4.43 -7.27 -18.33
CA ALA A 156 3.05 -6.95 -18.04
C ALA A 156 2.87 -6.42 -16.62
N VAL A 157 3.45 -7.10 -15.62
CA VAL A 157 3.42 -6.67 -14.22
C VAL A 157 4.13 -5.33 -14.04
N THR A 158 5.34 -5.16 -14.58
CA THR A 158 6.09 -3.90 -14.41
C THR A 158 5.41 -2.74 -15.12
N THR A 159 4.77 -2.98 -16.26
CA THR A 159 3.97 -1.96 -16.96
C THR A 159 2.76 -1.58 -16.14
N LEU A 160 1.96 -2.55 -15.69
CA LEU A 160 0.81 -2.26 -14.81
C LEU A 160 1.24 -1.52 -13.53
N ARG A 161 2.40 -1.86 -12.97
CA ARG A 161 2.98 -1.12 -11.84
C ARG A 161 3.21 0.34 -12.20
N SER A 162 3.90 0.63 -13.30
CA SER A 162 4.15 2.02 -13.74
C SER A 162 2.85 2.76 -14.05
N LEU A 163 1.87 2.11 -14.68
CA LEU A 163 0.56 2.70 -14.95
C LEU A 163 -0.17 3.07 -13.64
N ALA A 164 -0.15 2.17 -12.65
CA ALA A 164 -0.79 2.38 -11.34
C ALA A 164 -0.08 3.44 -10.49
N ALA A 165 1.25 3.36 -10.40
CA ALA A 165 2.09 4.16 -9.51
C ALA A 165 2.34 5.57 -10.04
N ASP A 166 2.60 5.69 -11.34
CA ASP A 166 3.15 6.90 -11.96
C ASP A 166 2.23 7.49 -13.04
N GLY A 167 1.41 6.65 -13.67
CA GLY A 167 0.53 7.02 -14.77
C GLY A 167 -0.89 7.43 -14.38
N PHE A 168 -1.25 7.42 -13.09
CA PHE A 168 -2.60 7.76 -12.61
C PHE A 168 -3.71 6.81 -13.10
N MET A 169 -3.38 5.56 -13.46
CA MET A 169 -4.35 4.57 -13.93
C MET A 169 -5.54 4.42 -12.97
N GLY A 170 -5.30 4.46 -11.66
CA GLY A 170 -6.34 4.36 -10.64
C GLY A 170 -7.41 5.46 -10.73
N GLU A 171 -7.08 6.65 -11.27
CA GLU A 171 -8.04 7.75 -11.48
C GLU A 171 -9.01 7.50 -12.63
N LYS A 172 -8.61 6.67 -13.60
CA LYS A 172 -9.28 6.56 -14.90
C LYS A 172 -10.05 5.25 -15.08
N ILE A 173 -9.66 4.19 -14.38
CA ILE A 173 -10.29 2.87 -14.54
C ILE A 173 -11.52 2.69 -13.65
N SER A 174 -12.43 1.81 -14.09
CA SER A 174 -13.58 1.39 -13.30
C SER A 174 -13.17 0.47 -12.14
N ALA A 175 -14.03 0.37 -11.12
CA ALA A 175 -13.87 -0.59 -10.02
C ALA A 175 -13.80 -2.05 -10.53
N SER A 176 -14.52 -2.35 -11.61
CA SER A 176 -14.50 -3.65 -12.27
C SER A 176 -13.11 -4.01 -12.82
N GLN A 177 -12.47 -3.08 -13.54
CA GLN A 177 -11.11 -3.26 -14.07
C GLN A 177 -10.07 -3.32 -12.94
N ALA A 178 -10.19 -2.45 -11.93
CA ALA A 178 -9.30 -2.47 -10.77
C ALA A 178 -9.38 -3.83 -10.05
N SER A 179 -10.58 -4.39 -9.91
CA SER A 179 -10.79 -5.71 -9.31
C SER A 179 -10.08 -6.82 -10.06
N ASP A 180 -10.18 -6.85 -11.40
CA ASP A 180 -9.52 -7.87 -12.22
C ASP A 180 -7.99 -7.77 -12.12
N ILE A 181 -7.47 -6.55 -12.12
CA ILE A 181 -6.02 -6.31 -11.98
C ILE A 181 -5.54 -6.77 -10.61
N ILE A 182 -6.18 -6.34 -9.52
CA ILE A 182 -5.76 -6.73 -8.16
C ILE A 182 -5.84 -8.25 -7.98
N LEU A 183 -6.89 -8.90 -8.49
CA LEU A 183 -7.04 -10.35 -8.44
C LEU A 183 -5.92 -11.07 -9.22
N ALA A 184 -5.62 -10.60 -10.44
CA ALA A 184 -4.54 -11.14 -11.26
C ALA A 184 -3.17 -10.95 -10.59
N MET A 185 -2.93 -9.79 -9.97
CA MET A 185 -1.69 -9.52 -9.23
C MET A 185 -1.55 -10.44 -8.01
N ALA A 186 -2.62 -10.63 -7.22
CA ALA A 186 -2.58 -11.53 -6.06
C ALA A 186 -2.31 -13.00 -6.48
N ARG A 187 -2.95 -13.47 -7.57
CA ARG A 187 -2.69 -14.81 -8.13
C ARG A 187 -1.26 -14.94 -8.65
N HIS A 188 -0.76 -13.93 -9.36
CA HIS A 188 0.63 -13.90 -9.83
C HIS A 188 1.60 -13.94 -8.64
N THR A 189 1.31 -13.21 -7.56
CA THR A 189 2.12 -13.23 -6.34
C THR A 189 2.19 -14.63 -5.71
N LEU A 190 1.12 -15.41 -5.77
CA LEU A 190 1.05 -16.76 -5.19
C LEU A 190 1.56 -17.89 -6.10
N ALA A 191 1.85 -17.62 -7.38
CA ALA A 191 2.13 -18.66 -8.37
C ALA A 191 3.44 -19.44 -8.13
N GLY A 192 4.43 -18.81 -7.51
CA GLY A 192 5.76 -19.39 -7.26
C GLY A 192 6.72 -19.30 -8.45
N PRO A 193 8.03 -19.49 -8.22
CA PRO A 193 9.07 -19.35 -9.25
C PRO A 193 9.23 -20.58 -10.16
N GLU A 194 8.53 -21.68 -9.93
CA GLU A 194 8.77 -22.99 -10.56
C GLU A 194 8.70 -22.91 -12.09
N SER A 195 7.65 -22.26 -12.62
CA SER A 195 7.48 -22.06 -14.07
C SER A 195 8.66 -21.30 -14.71
N TYR A 196 9.18 -20.28 -14.01
CA TYR A 196 10.34 -19.50 -14.47
C TYR A 196 11.60 -20.37 -14.49
N VAL A 197 11.77 -21.23 -13.48
CA VAL A 197 12.90 -22.17 -13.39
C VAL A 197 12.87 -23.18 -14.53
N ASP A 198 11.69 -23.74 -14.85
CA ASP A 198 11.53 -24.72 -15.92
C ASP A 198 11.80 -24.10 -17.30
N GLU A 199 11.38 -22.86 -17.53
CA GLU A 199 11.71 -22.12 -18.75
C GLU A 199 13.22 -21.86 -18.90
N MET A 200 13.95 -21.64 -17.79
CA MET A 200 15.41 -21.47 -17.85
C MET A 200 16.15 -22.77 -18.12
N LYS A 201 15.55 -23.92 -17.79
CA LYS A 201 16.07 -25.27 -18.09
C LYS A 201 15.81 -25.70 -19.53
N SER A 202 14.76 -25.18 -20.16
CA SER A 202 14.38 -25.55 -21.52
C SER A 202 15.31 -24.93 -22.58
N SER A 203 15.67 -25.72 -23.59
CA SER A 203 16.46 -25.28 -24.74
C SER A 203 15.72 -24.27 -25.63
N THR A 204 14.39 -24.25 -25.60
CA THR A 204 13.57 -23.37 -26.44
C THR A 204 13.32 -22.01 -25.83
N THR A 205 13.47 -21.87 -24.51
CA THR A 205 13.10 -20.65 -23.77
C THR A 205 14.23 -20.08 -22.91
N SER A 206 15.35 -20.78 -22.75
CA SER A 206 16.50 -20.33 -21.95
C SER A 206 17.17 -19.05 -22.48
N TRP A 207 17.00 -18.72 -23.76
CA TRP A 207 17.48 -17.46 -24.34
C TRP A 207 16.95 -16.22 -23.61
N GLN A 208 15.81 -16.34 -22.91
CA GLN A 208 15.22 -15.26 -22.10
C GLN A 208 16.17 -14.77 -21.00
N SER A 209 17.13 -15.59 -20.56
CA SER A 209 18.08 -15.21 -19.50
C SER A 209 18.87 -13.94 -19.82
N GLN A 210 19.07 -13.65 -21.11
CA GLN A 210 19.75 -12.42 -21.53
C GLN A 210 19.01 -11.15 -21.10
N MET A 211 17.68 -11.22 -20.99
CA MET A 211 16.84 -10.06 -20.69
C MET A 211 17.01 -9.56 -19.26
N PHE A 212 17.23 -10.48 -18.32
CA PHE A 212 17.35 -10.14 -16.90
C PHE A 212 18.75 -10.36 -16.33
N MET A 213 19.64 -11.06 -17.03
CA MET A 213 21.05 -11.15 -16.65
C MET A 213 21.95 -10.19 -17.43
N GLY A 214 21.44 -9.52 -18.47
CA GLY A 214 22.14 -8.49 -19.23
C GLY A 214 23.26 -9.01 -20.13
N THR A 215 23.33 -10.32 -20.37
CA THR A 215 24.38 -10.93 -21.19
C THR A 215 23.81 -12.11 -21.97
N PRO A 216 24.07 -12.25 -23.28
CA PRO A 216 23.65 -13.41 -24.06
C PRO A 216 24.45 -14.67 -23.70
N GLY A 217 23.91 -15.84 -24.04
CA GLY A 217 24.64 -17.12 -23.91
C GLY A 217 24.91 -17.59 -22.48
N ILE A 218 24.11 -17.13 -21.50
CA ILE A 218 24.25 -17.59 -20.11
C ILE A 218 23.90 -19.08 -20.01
N PRO A 219 24.73 -19.91 -19.34
CA PRO A 219 24.41 -21.31 -19.13
C PRO A 219 23.10 -21.50 -18.37
N SER A 220 22.26 -22.42 -18.83
CA SER A 220 20.95 -22.75 -18.24
C SER A 220 21.00 -23.03 -16.74
N ALA A 221 21.99 -23.78 -16.26
CA ALA A 221 22.15 -24.05 -14.82
C ALA A 221 22.37 -22.77 -14.00
N ARG A 222 23.01 -21.75 -14.59
CA ARG A 222 23.28 -20.46 -13.94
C ARG A 222 22.03 -19.60 -13.91
N SER A 223 21.31 -19.49 -15.03
CA SER A 223 20.07 -18.70 -15.11
C SER A 223 18.96 -19.31 -14.26
N ALA A 224 18.80 -20.65 -14.27
CA ALA A 224 17.83 -21.36 -13.43
C ALA A 224 18.08 -21.15 -11.92
N LYS A 225 19.33 -20.91 -11.51
CA LYS A 225 19.70 -20.62 -10.12
C LYS A 225 19.37 -19.17 -9.71
N TYR A 226 19.44 -18.22 -10.65
CA TYR A 226 19.14 -16.81 -10.40
C TYR A 226 17.65 -16.46 -10.55
N VAL A 227 16.94 -17.12 -11.47
CA VAL A 227 15.58 -16.73 -11.86
C VAL A 227 14.54 -16.69 -10.72
N PRO A 228 14.64 -17.49 -9.62
CA PRO A 228 13.74 -17.30 -8.48
C PRO A 228 13.80 -15.90 -7.87
N ARG A 229 15.01 -15.29 -7.82
CA ARG A 229 15.18 -13.90 -7.36
C ARG A 229 14.50 -12.91 -8.30
N TYR A 230 14.67 -13.10 -9.60
CA TYR A 230 14.00 -12.27 -10.61
C TYR A 230 12.47 -12.37 -10.52
N TYR A 231 11.94 -13.58 -10.32
CA TYR A 231 10.51 -13.78 -10.04
C TYR A 231 10.07 -13.03 -8.78
N ALA A 232 10.83 -13.10 -7.68
CA ALA A 232 10.44 -12.43 -6.43
C ALA A 232 10.42 -10.90 -6.54
N MET A 233 11.34 -10.30 -7.31
CA MET A 233 11.29 -8.86 -7.64
C MET A 233 10.03 -8.52 -8.46
N ASN A 234 9.61 -9.43 -9.33
CA ASN A 234 8.37 -9.28 -10.09
C ASN A 234 7.12 -9.48 -9.21
N GLN A 235 7.15 -10.43 -8.28
CA GLN A 235 6.12 -10.68 -7.27
C GLN A 235 5.84 -9.43 -6.44
N GLU A 236 6.90 -8.75 -6.00
CA GLU A 236 6.78 -7.47 -5.29
C GLU A 236 6.21 -6.37 -6.19
N SER A 237 6.57 -6.35 -7.47
CA SER A 237 5.97 -5.40 -8.43
C SER A 237 4.47 -5.63 -8.63
N ALA A 238 4.01 -6.87 -8.55
CA ALA A 238 2.58 -7.20 -8.60
C ALA A 238 1.83 -6.66 -7.38
N THR A 239 2.37 -6.82 -6.17
CA THR A 239 1.74 -6.24 -4.97
C THR A 239 1.75 -4.72 -5.01
N TRP A 240 2.84 -4.09 -5.47
CA TRP A 240 2.87 -2.63 -5.63
C TRP A 240 1.90 -2.11 -6.70
N THR A 241 1.60 -2.89 -7.74
CA THR A 241 0.57 -2.56 -8.73
C THR A 241 -0.80 -2.44 -8.06
N ALA A 242 -1.20 -3.46 -7.30
CA ALA A 242 -2.46 -3.46 -6.58
C ALA A 242 -2.53 -2.34 -5.53
N HIS A 243 -1.42 -2.10 -4.82
CA HIS A 243 -1.32 -1.00 -3.87
C HIS A 243 -1.45 0.37 -4.57
N GLY A 244 -0.78 0.59 -5.71
CA GLY A 244 -0.83 1.86 -6.45
C GLY A 244 -2.24 2.23 -6.95
N LEU A 245 -3.08 1.25 -7.24
CA LEU A 245 -4.49 1.49 -7.59
C LEU A 245 -5.33 2.06 -6.44
N LEU A 246 -4.96 1.73 -5.19
CA LEU A 246 -5.69 2.14 -3.99
C LEU A 246 -5.04 3.33 -3.29
N CYS A 247 -3.71 3.42 -3.27
CA CYS A 247 -2.93 4.48 -2.64
C CYS A 247 -2.67 5.62 -3.64
N ARG A 248 -3.73 6.39 -3.93
CA ARG A 248 -3.73 7.54 -4.86
C ARG A 248 -4.35 8.78 -4.23
N ASP A 249 -4.08 9.97 -4.79
CA ASP A 249 -4.75 11.23 -4.42
C ASP A 249 -5.61 11.71 -5.61
N PRO A 250 -6.92 11.97 -5.42
CA PRO A 250 -7.68 11.78 -4.17
C PRO A 250 -7.84 10.29 -3.81
N PRO A 251 -7.90 9.95 -2.50
CA PRO A 251 -8.14 8.58 -2.06
C PRO A 251 -9.45 8.00 -2.63
N PRO A 252 -9.49 6.69 -2.97
CA PRO A 252 -10.71 6.06 -3.43
C PRO A 252 -11.84 6.14 -2.39
N LYS A 253 -13.04 6.44 -2.87
CA LYS A 253 -14.27 6.32 -2.07
C LYS A 253 -14.49 4.86 -1.65
N LYS A 254 -15.11 4.63 -0.50
CA LYS A 254 -15.47 3.29 0.00
C LYS A 254 -16.45 2.58 -0.92
N SER A 255 -17.35 3.31 -1.57
CA SER A 255 -18.22 2.79 -2.64
C SER A 255 -17.43 2.16 -3.81
N PHE A 256 -16.30 2.75 -4.20
CA PHE A 256 -15.41 2.19 -5.22
C PHE A 256 -14.71 0.92 -4.71
N CYS A 257 -14.19 0.93 -3.48
CA CYS A 257 -13.59 -0.25 -2.86
C CYS A 257 -14.60 -1.39 -2.69
N LEU A 258 -15.85 -1.08 -2.31
CA LEU A 258 -16.93 -2.06 -2.19
C LEU A 258 -17.22 -2.72 -3.54
N ALA A 259 -17.33 -1.93 -4.61
CA ALA A 259 -17.55 -2.47 -5.95
C ALA A 259 -16.39 -3.36 -6.43
N ILE A 260 -15.14 -3.07 -6.03
CA ILE A 260 -13.99 -3.95 -6.30
C ILE A 260 -14.21 -5.33 -5.67
N VAL A 261 -14.51 -5.38 -4.38
CA VAL A 261 -14.59 -6.65 -3.64
C VAL A 261 -15.89 -7.41 -3.91
N GLN A 262 -16.98 -6.72 -4.24
CA GLN A 262 -18.24 -7.37 -4.62
C GLN A 262 -18.08 -8.18 -5.89
N LYS A 263 -17.26 -7.70 -6.84
CA LYS A 263 -16.97 -8.43 -8.07
C LYS A 263 -16.15 -9.69 -7.78
N ASN A 264 -15.11 -9.59 -6.95
CA ASN A 264 -14.19 -10.70 -6.65
C ASN A 264 -13.92 -10.80 -5.13
N PRO A 265 -14.82 -11.37 -4.33
CA PRO A 265 -14.69 -11.41 -2.87
C PRO A 265 -13.55 -12.33 -2.39
N GLU A 266 -13.18 -13.32 -3.20
CA GLU A 266 -12.01 -14.19 -3.00
C GLU A 266 -10.66 -13.44 -2.97
N MET A 267 -10.64 -12.18 -3.41
CA MET A 267 -9.48 -11.30 -3.30
C MET A 267 -8.97 -11.18 -1.86
N PHE A 268 -9.87 -11.14 -0.88
CA PHE A 268 -9.46 -11.12 0.53
C PHE A 268 -8.69 -12.37 0.93
N ASP A 269 -9.14 -13.54 0.50
CA ASP A 269 -8.46 -14.81 0.77
C ASP A 269 -7.07 -14.83 0.16
N LEU A 270 -6.95 -14.35 -1.09
CA LEU A 270 -5.66 -14.30 -1.79
C LEU A 270 -4.71 -13.28 -1.15
N LEU A 271 -5.19 -12.11 -0.74
CA LEU A 271 -4.37 -11.11 -0.04
C LEU A 271 -3.88 -11.62 1.32
N LEU A 272 -4.74 -12.32 2.07
CA LEU A 272 -4.37 -12.98 3.32
C LEU A 272 -3.31 -14.09 3.06
N GLN A 273 -3.47 -14.88 2.00
CA GLN A 273 -2.46 -15.88 1.60
C GLN A 273 -1.13 -15.22 1.22
N CYS A 274 -1.15 -14.12 0.45
CA CYS A 274 0.05 -13.34 0.12
C CYS A 274 0.78 -12.85 1.37
N ALA A 275 0.04 -12.37 2.37
CA ALA A 275 0.60 -11.92 3.65
C ALA A 275 1.25 -13.06 4.46
N THR A 276 0.80 -14.30 4.26
CA THR A 276 1.38 -15.50 4.91
C THR A 276 2.57 -16.11 4.18
N LEU A 277 2.97 -15.60 3.00
CA LEU A 277 4.10 -16.15 2.25
C LEU A 277 5.38 -16.17 3.09
N PRO A 278 6.10 -17.30 3.20
CA PRO A 278 7.34 -17.34 3.95
C PRO A 278 8.42 -16.50 3.27
N ARG A 279 9.36 -15.97 4.05
CA ARG A 279 10.51 -15.22 3.52
C ARG A 279 11.36 -16.10 2.59
N PRO A 280 11.47 -15.78 1.30
CA PRO A 280 12.16 -16.64 0.35
C PRO A 280 13.68 -16.50 0.46
N PRO A 281 14.45 -17.60 0.37
CA PRO A 281 15.90 -17.54 0.55
C PRO A 281 16.67 -16.85 -0.58
N TRP A 282 16.05 -16.67 -1.74
CA TRP A 282 16.63 -16.00 -2.92
C TRP A 282 16.38 -14.49 -2.96
N TYR A 283 15.39 -13.99 -2.22
CA TYR A 283 15.02 -12.56 -2.15
C TYR A 283 14.47 -12.24 -0.74
N PRO A 284 15.28 -12.42 0.31
CA PRO A 284 14.81 -12.29 1.69
C PRO A 284 14.42 -10.86 2.08
N GLU A 285 14.82 -9.85 1.31
CA GLU A 285 14.45 -8.45 1.47
C GLU A 285 13.04 -8.09 0.93
N THR A 286 12.31 -9.07 0.37
CA THR A 286 10.97 -8.87 -0.19
C THR A 286 10.02 -8.14 0.76
N GLN A 287 9.14 -7.32 0.17
CA GLN A 287 8.06 -6.61 0.86
C GLN A 287 6.66 -7.09 0.46
N ALA A 288 6.56 -8.16 -0.34
CA ALA A 288 5.29 -8.59 -0.95
C ALA A 288 4.21 -8.91 0.09
N ASP A 289 4.59 -9.53 1.20
CA ASP A 289 3.70 -9.87 2.32
C ASP A 289 3.18 -8.63 3.05
N ALA A 290 4.08 -7.71 3.41
CA ALA A 290 3.76 -6.44 4.04
C ALA A 290 2.85 -5.59 3.14
N THR A 291 3.16 -5.51 1.85
CA THR A 291 2.37 -4.78 0.86
C THR A 291 0.98 -5.39 0.70
N ALA A 292 0.83 -6.72 0.74
CA ALA A 292 -0.47 -7.38 0.72
C ALA A 292 -1.35 -6.97 1.91
N CYS A 293 -0.76 -6.85 3.10
CA CYS A 293 -1.42 -6.32 4.29
C CYS A 293 -1.79 -4.83 4.16
N GLU A 294 -0.95 -4.01 3.52
CA GLU A 294 -1.28 -2.61 3.24
C GLU A 294 -2.45 -2.48 2.25
N ILE A 295 -2.52 -3.33 1.22
CA ILE A 295 -3.66 -3.39 0.28
C ILE A 295 -4.95 -3.70 1.04
N LEU A 296 -4.92 -4.71 1.92
CA LEU A 296 -6.05 -5.07 2.78
C LEU A 296 -6.48 -3.86 3.63
N CYS A 297 -5.52 -3.15 4.21
CA CYS A 297 -5.82 -1.93 4.96
C CYS A 297 -6.41 -0.85 4.08
N CYS A 298 -5.90 -0.58 2.87
CA CYS A 298 -6.44 0.44 1.97
C CYS A 298 -7.91 0.16 1.59
N LEU A 299 -8.27 -1.11 1.39
CA LEU A 299 -9.65 -1.52 1.15
C LEU A 299 -10.54 -1.21 2.38
N LEU A 300 -10.10 -1.64 3.57
CA LEU A 300 -10.87 -1.59 4.82
C LEU A 300 -10.72 -0.29 5.64
N GLN A 301 -9.86 0.63 5.26
CA GLN A 301 -9.60 1.86 6.03
C GLN A 301 -10.83 2.77 6.02
N PHE A 302 -11.16 3.36 7.17
CA PHE A 302 -12.20 4.39 7.23
C PHE A 302 -11.87 5.61 6.36
N PRO A 303 -12.88 6.35 5.88
CA PRO A 303 -12.66 7.63 5.24
C PRO A 303 -11.71 8.53 6.05
N LEU A 304 -10.76 9.19 5.40
CA LEU A 304 -9.68 9.95 6.06
C LEU A 304 -10.19 11.17 6.83
N ASP A 305 -11.42 11.60 6.58
CA ASP A 305 -12.10 12.69 7.28
C ASP A 305 -12.79 12.24 8.57
N ILE A 306 -12.88 10.94 8.84
CA ILE A 306 -13.59 10.36 9.99
C ILE A 306 -12.59 9.82 11.03
N VAL A 307 -12.90 10.05 12.30
CA VAL A 307 -12.25 9.39 13.44
C VAL A 307 -13.21 8.31 13.97
N PRO A 308 -12.88 7.02 13.84
CA PRO A 308 -13.74 5.95 14.31
C PRO A 308 -14.07 6.07 15.81
N GLY A 309 -15.34 5.90 16.16
CA GLY A 309 -15.88 6.15 17.51
C GLY A 309 -16.31 7.60 17.78
N VAL A 310 -16.18 8.50 16.82
CA VAL A 310 -16.64 9.90 16.92
C VAL A 310 -17.70 10.16 15.83
N ALA A 311 -18.92 10.49 16.25
CA ALA A 311 -20.01 10.77 15.32
C ALA A 311 -19.71 12.01 14.47
N ALA A 312 -19.81 11.88 13.15
CA ALA A 312 -19.56 12.97 12.21
C ALA A 312 -20.43 14.21 12.51
N SER A 313 -19.89 15.39 12.23
CA SER A 313 -20.48 16.67 12.61
C SER A 313 -20.83 17.57 11.43
N TYR A 314 -21.25 16.97 10.31
CA TYR A 314 -21.77 17.72 9.17
C TYR A 314 -23.12 18.35 9.50
N GLU A 315 -23.28 19.63 9.17
CA GLU A 315 -24.57 20.35 9.23
C GLU A 315 -25.28 20.33 7.87
N ASP A 316 -24.51 20.37 6.78
CA ASP A 316 -24.97 20.24 5.41
C ASP A 316 -25.52 18.84 5.12
N ASP A 317 -26.73 18.78 4.55
CA ASP A 317 -27.44 17.50 4.35
C ASP A 317 -26.79 16.63 3.26
N THR A 318 -26.21 17.23 2.22
CA THR A 318 -25.44 16.52 1.21
C THR A 318 -24.20 15.85 1.81
N MET A 319 -23.43 16.57 2.62
CA MET A 319 -22.26 15.99 3.30
C MET A 319 -22.64 14.88 4.30
N LYS A 320 -23.76 15.02 5.02
CA LYS A 320 -24.28 13.96 5.89
C LYS A 320 -24.65 12.72 5.08
N ALA A 321 -25.39 12.88 3.99
CA ALA A 321 -25.83 11.77 3.14
C ALA A 321 -24.63 11.02 2.54
N GLU A 322 -23.62 11.75 2.05
CA GLU A 322 -22.38 11.14 1.56
C GLU A 322 -21.61 10.39 2.66
N ALA A 323 -21.47 10.98 3.85
CA ALA A 323 -20.79 10.32 4.97
C ALA A 323 -21.51 9.04 5.42
N ALA A 324 -22.85 9.05 5.42
CA ALA A 324 -23.65 7.87 5.71
C ALA A 324 -23.49 6.78 4.64
N ALA A 325 -23.49 7.17 3.36
CA ALA A 325 -23.26 6.23 2.25
C ALA A 325 -21.86 5.60 2.31
N GLU A 326 -20.83 6.39 2.63
CA GLU A 326 -19.46 5.89 2.79
C GLU A 326 -19.28 5.00 4.01
N TRP A 327 -19.98 5.30 5.13
CA TRP A 327 -20.06 4.40 6.28
C TRP A 327 -20.70 3.07 5.90
N GLN A 328 -21.87 3.10 5.25
CA GLN A 328 -22.57 1.88 4.84
C GLN A 328 -21.70 1.03 3.90
N ALA A 329 -21.02 1.66 2.94
CA ALA A 329 -20.11 0.95 2.06
C ALA A 329 -18.95 0.30 2.81
N MET A 330 -18.43 0.94 3.87
CA MET A 330 -17.41 0.36 4.75
C MET A 330 -17.95 -0.83 5.55
N VAL A 331 -19.17 -0.74 6.09
CA VAL A 331 -19.83 -1.86 6.79
C VAL A 331 -20.00 -3.05 5.85
N ASP A 332 -20.45 -2.83 4.63
CA ASP A 332 -20.63 -3.90 3.63
C ASP A 332 -19.29 -4.51 3.20
N LEU A 333 -18.23 -3.70 3.09
CA LEU A 333 -16.85 -4.16 2.89
C LEU A 333 -16.41 -5.11 4.01
N VAL A 334 -16.63 -4.72 5.27
CA VAL A 334 -16.27 -5.53 6.45
C VAL A 334 -17.11 -6.80 6.49
N LYS A 335 -18.42 -6.74 6.18
CA LYS A 335 -19.29 -7.93 6.06
C LYS A 335 -18.73 -8.93 5.06
N ILE A 336 -18.32 -8.48 3.88
CA ILE A 336 -17.71 -9.36 2.88
C ILE A 336 -16.43 -9.99 3.43
N PHE A 337 -15.57 -9.21 4.09
CA PHE A 337 -14.33 -9.73 4.69
C PHE A 337 -14.60 -10.80 5.77
N VAL A 338 -15.46 -10.51 6.76
CA VAL A 338 -15.72 -11.44 7.86
C VAL A 338 -16.59 -12.64 7.45
N SER A 339 -17.24 -12.58 6.29
CA SER A 339 -17.93 -13.74 5.69
C SER A 339 -16.98 -14.75 5.04
N ARG A 340 -15.70 -14.39 4.84
CA ARG A 340 -14.73 -15.28 4.20
C ARG A 340 -14.36 -16.46 5.11
N PRO A 341 -14.30 -17.70 4.60
CA PRO A 341 -13.93 -18.86 5.41
C PRO A 341 -12.53 -18.71 6.03
N GLY A 342 -12.40 -18.98 7.33
CA GLY A 342 -11.09 -19.02 8.00
C GLY A 342 -10.38 -17.68 8.14
N TRP A 343 -11.06 -16.54 7.94
CA TRP A 343 -10.43 -15.21 8.00
C TRP A 343 -9.73 -14.94 9.35
N VAL A 344 -10.30 -15.41 10.47
CA VAL A 344 -9.70 -15.28 11.81
C VAL A 344 -8.37 -16.03 11.88
N GLU A 345 -8.35 -17.28 11.43
CA GLU A 345 -7.13 -18.11 11.46
C GLU A 345 -6.06 -17.54 10.52
N ALA A 346 -6.46 -16.95 9.40
CA ALA A 346 -5.53 -16.26 8.51
C ALA A 346 -4.89 -15.03 9.18
N VAL A 347 -5.68 -14.19 9.87
CA VAL A 347 -5.16 -13.03 10.64
C VAL A 347 -4.20 -13.50 11.75
N VAL A 348 -4.56 -14.58 12.45
CA VAL A 348 -3.70 -15.20 13.48
C VAL A 348 -2.40 -15.74 12.88
N ALA A 349 -2.47 -16.42 11.73
CA ALA A 349 -1.30 -16.98 11.05
C ALA A 349 -0.30 -15.92 10.59
N ILE A 350 -0.79 -14.77 10.09
CA ILE A 350 0.08 -13.63 9.72
C ILE A 350 0.86 -13.14 10.94
N TRP A 351 0.19 -12.98 12.09
CA TRP A 351 0.86 -12.57 13.32
C TRP A 351 1.87 -13.62 13.80
N ALA A 352 1.49 -14.90 13.79
CA ALA A 352 2.35 -16.00 14.21
C ALA A 352 3.63 -16.08 13.36
N LYS A 353 3.52 -15.90 12.04
CA LYS A 353 4.67 -15.83 11.13
C LYS A 353 5.68 -14.77 11.55
N VAL A 354 5.24 -13.57 11.94
CA VAL A 354 6.14 -12.50 12.38
C VAL A 354 6.88 -12.89 13.66
N ASP A 355 6.18 -13.54 14.60
CA ASP A 355 6.77 -14.01 15.86
C ASP A 355 7.74 -15.20 15.65
N ASP A 356 7.51 -16.04 14.63
CA ASP A 356 8.34 -17.20 14.30
C ASP A 356 9.62 -16.83 13.53
N GLU A 357 9.60 -15.77 12.72
CA GLU A 357 10.79 -15.26 12.06
C GLU A 357 11.75 -14.65 13.11
N LYS A 358 12.94 -15.24 13.28
CA LYS A 358 13.93 -14.77 14.27
C LYS A 358 15.17 -14.19 13.58
N LEU A 359 15.86 -13.26 14.24
CA LEU A 359 17.13 -12.69 13.74
C LEU A 359 18.14 -13.78 13.33
N SER A 360 18.28 -14.80 14.17
CA SER A 360 19.17 -15.95 13.94
C SER A 360 18.82 -16.75 12.68
N THR A 361 17.58 -16.65 12.20
CA THR A 361 17.10 -17.31 10.97
C THR A 361 17.21 -16.40 9.74
N ILE A 362 17.00 -15.08 9.90
CA ILE A 362 16.99 -14.13 8.78
C ILE A 362 18.43 -13.82 8.31
N GLN A 363 19.36 -13.52 9.23
CA GLN A 363 20.71 -13.08 8.87
C GLN A 363 21.48 -14.09 7.99
N PRO A 364 21.48 -15.41 8.27
CA PRO A 364 22.16 -16.39 7.42
C PRO A 364 21.62 -16.42 5.99
N VAL A 365 20.32 -16.16 5.81
CA VAL A 365 19.69 -16.15 4.49
C VAL A 365 20.23 -14.99 3.66
N PHE A 366 20.26 -13.77 4.21
CA PHE A 366 20.82 -12.58 3.57
C PHE A 366 22.28 -12.80 3.13
N ASN A 367 23.10 -13.36 4.00
CA ASN A 367 24.53 -13.58 3.72
C ASN A 367 24.77 -14.60 2.58
N ARG A 368 23.79 -15.46 2.29
CA ARG A 368 23.92 -16.54 1.31
C ARG A 368 23.35 -16.20 -0.06
N VAL A 369 22.56 -15.13 -0.19
CA VAL A 369 21.87 -14.76 -1.44
C VAL A 369 22.82 -14.69 -2.65
N LYS A 370 23.97 -14.00 -2.49
CA LYS A 370 24.97 -13.87 -3.58
C LYS A 370 25.56 -15.22 -3.98
N LYS A 371 25.90 -16.06 -3.01
CA LYS A 371 26.57 -17.36 -3.23
C LYS A 371 25.61 -18.42 -3.78
N ASP A 372 24.42 -18.48 -3.21
CA ASP A 372 23.47 -19.57 -3.40
C ASP A 372 22.42 -19.26 -4.47
N TYR A 373 22.23 -17.99 -4.84
CA TYR A 373 21.27 -17.57 -5.86
C TYR A 373 21.86 -16.61 -6.89
N LEU A 374 23.18 -16.38 -6.86
CA LEU A 374 23.90 -15.59 -7.86
C LEU A 374 23.37 -14.16 -8.03
N ALA A 375 22.85 -13.56 -6.94
CA ALA A 375 22.35 -12.20 -6.99
C ALA A 375 23.41 -11.23 -7.51
N GLN A 376 23.09 -10.57 -8.62
CA GLN A 376 23.94 -9.54 -9.22
C GLN A 376 24.06 -8.32 -8.31
N GLN A 377 22.94 -7.94 -7.69
CA GLN A 377 22.84 -6.93 -6.64
C GLN A 377 22.32 -7.61 -5.38
N PRO A 378 23.20 -8.09 -4.48
CA PRO A 378 22.78 -8.68 -3.21
C PRO A 378 22.19 -7.62 -2.29
N PRO A 379 21.28 -7.98 -1.36
CA PRO A 379 20.77 -7.04 -0.36
C PRO A 379 21.91 -6.53 0.52
N ASP A 380 21.85 -5.25 0.85
CA ASP A 380 22.78 -4.58 1.76
C ASP A 380 22.24 -4.54 3.20
N GLN A 381 22.95 -3.81 4.07
CA GLN A 381 22.56 -3.67 5.46
C GLN A 381 21.24 -2.90 5.62
N ASP A 382 20.94 -1.97 4.73
CA ASP A 382 19.72 -1.17 4.79
C ASP A 382 18.50 -2.02 4.40
N ALA A 383 18.61 -2.83 3.33
CA ALA A 383 17.59 -3.82 2.96
C ALA A 383 17.34 -4.84 4.09
N PHE A 384 18.40 -5.22 4.80
CA PHE A 384 18.26 -6.07 5.98
C PHE A 384 17.50 -5.38 7.12
N LEU A 385 17.80 -4.11 7.42
CA LEU A 385 17.09 -3.34 8.45
C LEU A 385 15.61 -3.12 8.09
N GLN A 386 15.32 -2.83 6.82
CA GLN A 386 13.95 -2.67 6.30
C GLN A 386 13.10 -3.92 6.50
N THR A 387 13.70 -5.11 6.60
CA THR A 387 12.95 -6.34 6.92
C THR A 387 12.18 -6.22 8.24
N PHE A 388 12.74 -5.54 9.24
CA PHE A 388 12.05 -5.31 10.51
C PHE A 388 10.98 -4.24 10.42
N GLU A 389 11.14 -3.25 9.54
CA GLU A 389 10.08 -2.31 9.19
C GLU A 389 8.91 -3.03 8.53
N HIS A 390 9.16 -3.94 7.57
CA HIS A 390 8.11 -4.74 6.90
C HIS A 390 7.37 -5.65 7.89
N ARG A 391 8.09 -6.25 8.84
CA ARG A 391 7.48 -7.00 9.95
C ARG A 391 6.59 -6.09 10.81
N GLY A 392 7.03 -4.87 11.06
CA GLY A 392 6.24 -3.84 11.74
C GLY A 392 4.97 -3.50 10.97
N VAL A 393 5.07 -3.37 9.64
CA VAL A 393 3.93 -3.14 8.74
C VAL A 393 2.89 -4.26 8.86
N LEU A 394 3.32 -5.53 8.87
CA LEU A 394 2.41 -6.67 9.08
C LEU A 394 1.64 -6.54 10.39
N ARG A 395 2.34 -6.26 11.50
CA ARG A 395 1.73 -6.09 12.84
C ARG A 395 0.70 -4.97 12.88
N ILE A 396 1.08 -3.76 12.46
CA ILE A 396 0.17 -2.60 12.52
C ILE A 396 -1.00 -2.73 11.54
N SER A 397 -0.82 -3.44 10.42
CA SER A 397 -1.91 -3.75 9.48
C SER A 397 -2.92 -4.72 10.07
N MET A 398 -2.48 -5.78 10.75
CA MET A 398 -3.39 -6.70 11.46
C MET A 398 -4.13 -5.98 12.58
N LEU A 399 -3.43 -5.17 13.39
CA LEU A 399 -4.07 -4.37 14.44
C LEU A 399 -5.08 -3.37 13.89
N ARG A 400 -4.77 -2.73 12.74
CA ARG A 400 -5.73 -1.85 12.07
C ARG A 400 -6.95 -2.63 11.60
N THR A 401 -6.75 -3.76 10.96
CA THR A 401 -7.84 -4.63 10.48
C THR A 401 -8.75 -5.03 11.65
N ILE A 402 -8.18 -5.51 12.76
CA ILE A 402 -8.92 -5.84 13.99
C ILE A 402 -9.67 -4.61 14.53
N ALA A 403 -9.01 -3.46 14.62
CA ALA A 403 -9.64 -2.23 15.11
C ALA A 403 -10.81 -1.78 14.22
N THR A 404 -10.70 -1.92 12.90
CA THR A 404 -11.79 -1.59 11.96
C THR A 404 -12.97 -2.53 12.15
N MET A 405 -12.73 -3.84 12.09
CA MET A 405 -13.78 -4.85 12.20
C MET A 405 -14.52 -4.75 13.53
N THR A 406 -13.78 -4.56 14.63
CA THR A 406 -14.38 -4.43 15.96
C THR A 406 -15.18 -3.16 16.15
N HIS A 407 -14.87 -2.08 15.42
CA HIS A 407 -15.70 -0.88 15.43
C HIS A 407 -17.07 -1.13 14.78
N ALA A 408 -17.11 -1.94 13.72
CA ALA A 408 -18.33 -2.31 12.99
C ALA A 408 -18.93 -3.65 13.45
N ALA A 409 -18.46 -4.22 14.57
CA ALA A 409 -18.75 -5.61 14.94
C ALA A 409 -20.25 -5.92 15.14
N GLN A 410 -21.02 -4.95 15.67
CA GLN A 410 -22.46 -5.11 15.84
C GLN A 410 -23.19 -5.16 14.50
N GLU A 411 -22.79 -4.31 13.55
CA GLU A 411 -23.42 -4.23 12.23
C GLU A 411 -22.99 -5.37 11.30
N CYS A 412 -21.85 -6.01 11.59
CA CYS A 412 -21.25 -7.08 10.78
C CYS A 412 -21.39 -8.49 11.40
N ASP A 413 -22.19 -8.64 12.45
CA ASP A 413 -22.47 -9.93 13.11
C ASP A 413 -21.22 -10.72 13.52
N ILE A 414 -20.13 -10.04 13.91
CA ILE A 414 -18.89 -10.70 14.34
C ILE A 414 -19.14 -11.40 15.67
N ASP A 415 -19.00 -12.72 15.72
CA ASP A 415 -19.28 -13.50 16.93
C ASP A 415 -18.19 -13.36 18.03
N ASP A 416 -18.54 -13.79 19.25
CA ASP A 416 -17.63 -13.72 20.39
C ASP A 416 -16.42 -14.66 20.24
N ALA A 417 -16.57 -15.78 19.53
CA ALA A 417 -15.48 -16.71 19.27
C ALA A 417 -14.35 -16.04 18.46
N SER A 418 -14.72 -15.29 17.43
CA SER A 418 -13.82 -14.50 16.59
C SER A 418 -13.17 -13.37 17.40
N LEU A 419 -13.94 -12.64 18.21
CA LEU A 419 -13.43 -11.58 19.08
C LEU A 419 -12.40 -12.11 20.08
N VAL A 420 -12.71 -13.24 20.74
CA VAL A 420 -11.83 -13.89 21.71
C VAL A 420 -10.55 -14.40 21.05
N SER A 421 -10.64 -14.93 19.82
CA SER A 421 -9.48 -15.39 19.05
C SER A 421 -8.47 -14.27 18.76
N LEU A 422 -8.97 -13.06 18.52
CA LEU A 422 -8.15 -11.89 18.19
C LEU A 422 -7.66 -11.13 19.44
N LEU A 423 -8.23 -11.41 20.61
CA LEU A 423 -7.95 -10.69 21.86
C LEU A 423 -6.47 -10.76 22.24
N ARG A 424 -5.84 -11.92 22.07
CA ARG A 424 -4.41 -12.11 22.38
C ARG A 424 -3.51 -11.22 21.54
N LEU A 425 -3.75 -11.13 20.23
CA LEU A 425 -2.97 -10.31 19.31
C LEU A 425 -3.04 -8.83 19.71
N ALA A 426 -4.25 -8.33 19.96
CA ALA A 426 -4.48 -6.96 20.39
C ALA A 426 -3.84 -6.66 21.76
N TYR A 427 -3.90 -7.62 22.70
CA TYR A 427 -3.23 -7.52 23.99
C TYR A 427 -1.70 -7.45 23.85
N LEU A 428 -1.11 -8.31 23.01
CA LEU A 428 0.34 -8.29 22.74
C LEU A 428 0.78 -6.96 22.13
N GLY A 429 0.01 -6.42 21.18
CA GLY A 429 0.21 -5.07 20.62
C GLY A 429 0.10 -3.95 21.67
N SER A 430 -0.56 -4.20 22.79
CA SER A 430 -0.67 -3.25 23.91
C SER A 430 0.57 -3.25 24.82
N GLY A 431 1.53 -4.15 24.62
CA GLY A 431 2.75 -4.24 25.43
C GLY A 431 3.63 -2.99 25.38
N LYS A 432 4.40 -2.72 26.44
CA LYS A 432 5.34 -1.57 26.51
C LYS A 432 6.39 -1.67 25.38
N ILE A 433 6.70 -0.55 24.74
CA ILE A 433 7.83 -0.40 23.82
C ILE A 433 8.92 0.38 24.55
N VAL A 434 10.15 -0.16 24.57
CA VAL A 434 11.31 0.51 25.14
C VAL A 434 11.75 1.59 24.17
N ALA A 435 12.00 2.82 24.63
CA ALA A 435 12.41 3.89 23.73
C ALA A 435 13.84 3.63 23.23
N LEU A 436 14.15 4.03 21.99
CA LEU A 436 15.47 3.81 21.38
C LEU A 436 16.64 4.31 22.26
N LYS A 437 16.45 5.45 22.93
CA LYS A 437 17.44 6.04 23.84
C LYS A 437 17.74 5.19 25.09
N ASP A 438 16.84 4.28 25.44
CA ASP A 438 16.94 3.40 26.61
C ASP A 438 17.42 1.99 26.19
N ILE A 439 17.72 1.77 24.90
CA ILE A 439 18.21 0.50 24.36
C ILE A 439 19.74 0.53 24.27
N ASN A 440 20.39 -0.54 24.71
CA ASN A 440 21.81 -0.75 24.43
C ASN A 440 22.01 -0.97 22.93
N LEU A 441 22.74 -0.10 22.25
CA LEU A 441 22.96 -0.19 20.80
C LEU A 441 23.72 -1.45 20.36
N ASN A 442 24.38 -2.15 21.29
CA ASN A 442 25.03 -3.44 21.04
C ASN A 442 24.05 -4.63 21.13
N ASP A 443 22.83 -4.41 21.64
CA ASP A 443 21.76 -5.40 21.68
C ASP A 443 20.93 -5.29 20.39
N ASN A 444 21.33 -6.09 19.39
CA ASN A 444 20.65 -6.12 18.09
C ASN A 444 19.19 -6.57 18.20
N ASP A 445 18.87 -7.53 19.07
CA ASP A 445 17.50 -8.02 19.23
C ASP A 445 16.58 -6.93 19.78
N ALA A 446 17.03 -6.19 20.80
CA ALA A 446 16.29 -5.06 21.33
C ALA A 446 16.13 -3.94 20.29
N ARG A 447 17.19 -3.63 19.53
CA ARG A 447 17.16 -2.61 18.47
C ARG A 447 16.16 -2.97 17.37
N PHE A 448 16.18 -4.20 16.88
CA PHE A 448 15.29 -4.64 15.79
C PHE A 448 13.84 -4.76 16.27
N THR A 449 13.63 -5.24 17.50
CA THR A 449 12.31 -5.21 18.14
C THR A 449 11.76 -3.80 18.24
N TYR A 450 12.61 -2.79 18.50
CA TYR A 450 12.17 -1.40 18.49
C TYR A 450 11.76 -0.94 17.09
N ILE A 451 12.57 -1.19 16.06
CA ILE A 451 12.25 -0.81 14.67
C ILE A 451 10.88 -1.39 14.27
N GLU A 452 10.68 -2.68 14.52
CA GLU A 452 9.43 -3.38 14.22
C GLU A 452 8.23 -2.75 14.94
N ARG A 453 8.32 -2.53 16.26
CA ARG A 453 7.17 -2.09 17.07
C ARG A 453 6.93 -0.58 17.01
N ALA A 454 7.93 0.21 16.64
CA ALA A 454 7.83 1.65 16.45
C ALA A 454 7.36 2.04 15.04
N GLN A 455 7.29 1.08 14.12
CA GLN A 455 6.87 1.31 12.73
C GLN A 455 5.51 2.01 12.65
N GLU A 456 5.38 2.92 11.70
CA GLU A 456 4.13 3.58 11.33
C GLU A 456 4.08 3.80 9.81
N ILE A 457 2.88 3.90 9.24
CA ILE A 457 2.71 4.09 7.79
C ILE A 457 2.10 5.46 7.52
N TYR A 458 2.78 6.23 6.68
CA TYR A 458 2.29 7.44 6.00
C TYR A 458 2.71 7.30 4.55
N ARG A 459 1.95 6.54 3.76
CA ARG A 459 2.31 6.29 2.36
C ARG A 459 1.64 7.31 1.47
N SER A 460 2.45 8.11 0.81
CA SER A 460 2.02 8.93 -0.32
C SER A 460 2.01 8.11 -1.61
N PRO A 461 1.24 8.51 -2.63
CA PRO A 461 1.32 7.89 -3.95
C PRO A 461 2.76 7.91 -4.49
N MET A 462 3.18 6.87 -5.20
CA MET A 462 4.59 6.74 -5.63
C MET A 462 5.08 7.91 -6.49
N TYR A 463 4.22 8.47 -7.35
CA TYR A 463 4.60 9.62 -8.19
C TYR A 463 5.06 10.86 -7.40
N THR A 464 4.75 10.95 -6.10
CA THR A 464 5.15 12.09 -5.26
C THR A 464 6.63 12.10 -4.91
N VAL A 465 7.30 10.94 -5.03
CA VAL A 465 8.75 10.82 -4.80
C VAL A 465 9.52 11.70 -5.78
N ASP A 466 9.07 11.74 -7.04
CA ASP A 466 9.73 12.49 -8.11
C ASP A 466 9.10 13.86 -8.36
N SER A 467 7.81 14.06 -8.01
CA SER A 467 7.07 15.28 -8.38
C SER A 467 7.40 16.53 -7.53
N ASN A 468 8.12 16.39 -6.41
CA ASN A 468 8.33 17.44 -5.40
C ASN A 468 7.01 18.07 -4.87
N GLU A 469 5.87 17.38 -5.01
CA GLU A 469 4.60 17.85 -4.48
C GLU A 469 4.58 17.72 -2.95
N LYS A 470 4.72 18.85 -2.25
CA LYS A 470 4.83 18.91 -0.79
C LYS A 470 3.51 18.81 -0.02
N VAL A 471 2.34 18.73 -0.70
CA VAL A 471 1.03 18.91 -0.05
C VAL A 471 0.02 17.84 -0.47
N ILE A 472 0.42 16.57 -0.42
CA ILE A 472 -0.52 15.45 -0.61
C ILE A 472 -0.76 14.79 0.75
N GLU A 473 -2.04 14.65 1.10
CA GLU A 473 -2.42 13.87 2.28
C GLU A 473 -2.21 12.39 1.97
N ALA A 474 -1.31 11.73 2.71
CA ALA A 474 -0.99 10.33 2.53
C ALA A 474 -2.27 9.46 2.60
N PRO A 475 -2.63 8.70 1.54
CA PRO A 475 -3.83 7.86 1.55
C PRO A 475 -3.78 6.73 2.57
N ALA A 476 -2.62 6.09 2.74
CA ALA A 476 -2.43 5.04 3.74
C ALA A 476 -1.83 5.64 5.02
N GLN A 477 -2.57 5.57 6.12
CA GLN A 477 -2.18 6.11 7.43
C GLN A 477 -2.41 5.09 8.52
N LEU A 478 -1.34 4.40 8.97
CA LEU A 478 -1.41 3.45 10.07
C LEU A 478 -0.59 3.93 11.26
N SER A 479 -1.25 3.97 12.42
CA SER A 479 -0.60 4.30 13.69
C SER A 479 0.35 3.18 14.13
N PRO A 480 1.39 3.49 14.91
CA PRO A 480 2.30 2.48 15.41
C PRO A 480 1.62 1.50 16.35
N GLU A 481 2.27 0.36 16.60
CA GLU A 481 1.75 -0.72 17.45
C GLU A 481 1.32 -0.19 18.84
N SER A 482 2.08 0.75 19.39
CA SER A 482 1.76 1.39 20.67
C SER A 482 0.39 2.08 20.71
N ILE A 483 -0.20 2.43 19.57
CA ILE A 483 -1.53 3.05 19.47
C ILE A 483 -2.53 2.05 18.89
N GLY A 484 -2.20 1.40 17.78
CA GLY A 484 -3.08 0.43 17.12
C GLY A 484 -3.44 -0.76 18.02
N GLY A 485 -2.48 -1.25 18.82
CA GLY A 485 -2.67 -2.35 19.75
C GLY A 485 -3.73 -2.07 20.81
N PRO A 486 -3.57 -1.01 21.63
CA PRO A 486 -4.58 -0.60 22.59
C PRO A 486 -5.92 -0.26 21.96
N THR A 487 -5.96 0.39 20.79
CA THR A 487 -7.23 0.69 20.11
C THR A 487 -7.98 -0.58 19.77
N ALA A 488 -7.32 -1.56 19.15
CA ALA A 488 -7.90 -2.86 18.85
C ALA A 488 -8.35 -3.59 20.14
N PHE A 489 -7.49 -3.60 21.16
CA PHE A 489 -7.75 -4.31 22.42
C PHE A 489 -8.98 -3.75 23.14
N ILE A 490 -9.02 -2.43 23.32
CA ILE A 490 -10.13 -1.75 23.98
C ILE A 490 -11.43 -1.91 23.20
N ARG A 491 -11.39 -1.92 21.86
CA ARG A 491 -12.60 -2.18 21.05
C ARG A 491 -13.12 -3.60 21.21
N ILE A 492 -12.25 -4.62 21.20
CA ILE A 492 -12.67 -6.01 21.48
C ILE A 492 -13.36 -6.06 22.85
N LEU A 493 -12.73 -5.49 23.89
CA LEU A 493 -13.31 -5.47 25.24
C LEU A 493 -14.63 -4.71 25.29
N THR A 494 -14.78 -3.63 24.52
CA THR A 494 -16.02 -2.85 24.42
C THR A 494 -17.16 -3.71 23.88
N VAL A 495 -16.93 -4.42 22.77
CA VAL A 495 -17.96 -5.29 22.17
C VAL A 495 -18.33 -6.44 23.12
N LEU A 496 -17.33 -7.07 23.74
CA LEU A 496 -17.57 -8.13 24.74
C LEU A 496 -18.34 -7.60 25.97
N ALA A 497 -18.06 -6.38 26.42
CA ALA A 497 -18.78 -5.76 27.54
C ALA A 497 -20.23 -5.42 27.17
N GLN A 498 -20.46 -4.86 25.97
CA GLN A 498 -21.80 -4.56 25.46
C GLN A 498 -22.69 -5.81 25.37
N ARG A 499 -22.09 -6.97 25.08
CA ARG A 499 -22.77 -8.27 25.02
C ARG A 499 -22.89 -8.98 26.37
N GLY A 500 -22.30 -8.44 27.44
CA GLY A 500 -22.20 -9.09 28.75
C GLY A 500 -21.22 -10.27 28.81
N SER A 501 -20.54 -10.58 27.70
CA SER A 501 -19.61 -11.70 27.58
C SER A 501 -18.32 -11.45 28.34
N LEU A 502 -17.88 -10.18 28.48
CA LEU A 502 -16.65 -9.84 29.21
C LEU A 502 -16.70 -10.30 30.67
N ASP A 503 -17.82 -10.06 31.36
CA ASP A 503 -18.02 -10.48 32.76
C ASP A 503 -18.16 -12.01 32.88
N ALA A 504 -18.70 -12.66 31.84
CA ALA A 504 -18.87 -14.11 31.81
C ALA A 504 -17.55 -14.88 31.68
N VAL A 505 -16.49 -14.27 31.12
CA VAL A 505 -15.20 -14.95 30.85
C VAL A 505 -14.62 -15.62 32.09
N ALA A 506 -14.71 -14.99 33.26
CA ALA A 506 -14.17 -15.55 34.51
C ALA A 506 -14.79 -16.93 34.83
N ASN A 507 -16.06 -17.11 34.46
CA ASN A 507 -16.86 -18.30 34.75
C ASN A 507 -16.81 -19.35 33.62
N TRP A 508 -16.21 -19.05 32.47
CA TRP A 508 -16.10 -20.02 31.38
C TRP A 508 -15.28 -21.25 31.80
N THR A 509 -15.78 -22.44 31.48
CA THR A 509 -15.06 -23.72 31.65
C THR A 509 -14.47 -24.23 30.35
N VAL A 510 -14.99 -23.75 29.22
CA VAL A 510 -14.55 -24.07 27.85
C VAL A 510 -14.60 -22.79 27.01
N LEU A 511 -13.78 -22.69 25.96
CA LEU A 511 -13.86 -21.60 25.00
C LEU A 511 -15.14 -21.69 24.15
N PRO A 512 -15.68 -20.56 23.66
CA PRO A 512 -16.78 -20.58 22.70
C PRO A 512 -16.46 -21.45 21.46
N PRO A 513 -17.44 -22.20 20.92
CA PRO A 513 -17.26 -22.94 19.68
C PRO A 513 -16.81 -22.03 18.53
N GLY A 514 -15.87 -22.50 17.70
CA GLY A 514 -15.32 -21.70 16.59
C GLY A 514 -14.14 -20.79 16.95
N THR A 515 -13.70 -20.78 18.22
CA THR A 515 -12.48 -20.05 18.61
C THR A 515 -11.25 -20.66 17.94
N SER A 516 -10.30 -19.82 17.52
CA SER A 516 -9.04 -20.23 16.90
C SER A 516 -8.29 -21.26 17.74
N SER A 517 -7.71 -22.24 17.05
CA SER A 517 -6.92 -23.34 17.65
C SER A 517 -5.72 -22.86 18.47
N SER A 518 -5.22 -21.64 18.20
CA SER A 518 -4.10 -21.02 18.91
C SER A 518 -4.51 -20.35 20.24
N THR A 519 -5.81 -20.29 20.54
CA THR A 519 -6.37 -19.58 21.70
C THR A 519 -6.55 -20.52 22.87
N SER A 520 -6.13 -20.10 24.07
CA SER A 520 -6.34 -20.88 25.30
C SER A 520 -7.22 -20.15 26.31
N LEU A 521 -8.09 -20.89 27.00
CA LEU A 521 -9.00 -20.33 28.00
C LEU A 521 -8.24 -19.63 29.14
N GLY A 522 -7.13 -20.23 29.60
CA GLY A 522 -6.30 -19.65 30.65
C GLY A 522 -5.75 -18.27 30.27
N GLN A 523 -5.26 -18.11 29.04
CA GLN A 523 -4.80 -16.81 28.53
C GLN A 523 -5.95 -15.81 28.45
N ILE A 524 -7.11 -16.22 27.94
CA ILE A 524 -8.27 -15.32 27.83
C ILE A 524 -8.72 -14.83 29.21
N LYS A 525 -8.85 -15.71 30.20
CA LYS A 525 -9.16 -15.32 31.59
C LYS A 525 -8.11 -14.38 32.19
N GLN A 526 -6.83 -14.61 31.93
CA GLN A 526 -5.77 -13.73 32.40
C GLN A 526 -5.88 -12.33 31.77
N ILE A 527 -6.04 -12.27 30.45
CA ILE A 527 -6.08 -11.03 29.67
C ILE A 527 -7.31 -10.18 30.01
N THR A 528 -8.47 -10.81 30.25
CA THR A 528 -9.71 -10.12 30.62
C THR A 528 -9.85 -9.89 32.12
N SER A 529 -8.89 -10.33 32.95
CA SER A 529 -8.96 -10.11 34.38
C SER A 529 -9.05 -8.60 34.72
N PRO A 530 -9.82 -8.20 35.74
CA PRO A 530 -10.00 -6.77 36.07
C PRO A 530 -8.69 -6.02 36.32
N GLU A 531 -7.69 -6.69 36.89
CA GLU A 531 -6.36 -6.11 37.14
C GLU A 531 -5.62 -5.82 35.83
N VAL A 532 -5.58 -6.78 34.91
CA VAL A 532 -4.92 -6.62 33.61
C VAL A 532 -5.62 -5.54 32.79
N VAL A 533 -6.96 -5.56 32.74
CA VAL A 533 -7.74 -4.52 32.04
C VAL A 533 -7.45 -3.13 32.61
N ARG A 534 -7.45 -2.98 33.95
CA ARG A 534 -7.14 -1.69 34.61
C ARG A 534 -5.74 -1.18 34.23
N ARG A 535 -4.75 -2.08 34.18
CA ARG A 535 -3.38 -1.75 33.77
C ARG A 535 -3.31 -1.31 32.31
N CYS A 536 -3.97 -2.04 31.41
CA CYS A 536 -4.03 -1.73 29.98
C CYS A 536 -4.71 -0.38 29.73
N VAL A 537 -5.86 -0.13 30.36
CA VAL A 537 -6.58 1.15 30.29
C VAL A 537 -5.70 2.31 30.76
N THR A 538 -5.03 2.15 31.91
CA THR A 538 -4.13 3.18 32.44
C THR A 538 -2.99 3.51 31.48
N LEU A 539 -2.43 2.47 30.84
CA LEU A 539 -1.37 2.62 29.86
C LEU A 539 -1.87 3.27 28.56
N ALA A 540 -3.05 2.86 28.08
CA ALA A 540 -3.70 3.40 26.89
C ALA A 540 -3.98 4.90 27.06
N ARG A 541 -4.51 5.34 28.21
CA ARG A 541 -4.67 6.78 28.50
C ARG A 541 -3.35 7.54 28.38
N LYS A 542 -2.27 7.04 28.98
CA LYS A 542 -0.95 7.70 28.87
C LYS A 542 -0.46 7.78 27.42
N ARG A 543 -0.81 6.78 26.59
CA ARG A 543 -0.46 6.73 25.17
C ARG A 543 -1.24 7.75 24.33
N VAL A 544 -2.48 8.07 24.68
CA VAL A 544 -3.23 9.18 24.05
C VAL A 544 -2.44 10.48 24.17
N THR A 545 -2.06 10.87 25.40
CA THR A 545 -1.27 12.08 25.64
C THR A 545 0.10 12.00 24.95
N ALA A 546 0.80 10.88 25.04
CA ALA A 546 2.10 10.72 24.39
C ALA A 546 2.02 10.86 22.86
N ARG A 547 0.96 10.33 22.24
CA ARG A 547 0.75 10.44 20.79
C ARG A 547 0.37 11.85 20.37
N ARG A 548 -0.42 12.56 21.17
CA ARG A 548 -0.65 14.01 20.99
C ARG A 548 0.66 14.79 21.02
N GLU A 549 1.58 14.47 21.93
CA GLU A 549 2.90 15.13 21.97
C GLU A 549 3.76 14.83 20.73
N VAL A 550 3.61 13.65 20.11
CA VAL A 550 4.21 13.39 18.79
C VAL A 550 3.64 14.34 17.74
N GLY A 551 2.32 14.54 17.72
CA GLY A 551 1.67 15.55 16.87
C GLY A 551 2.21 16.97 17.12
N ASN A 552 2.36 17.37 18.38
CA ASN A 552 2.93 18.68 18.75
C ASN A 552 4.37 18.85 18.24
N LYS A 553 5.18 17.80 18.34
CA LYS A 553 6.57 17.81 17.85
C LYS A 553 6.61 18.03 16.33
N ARG A 554 5.82 17.27 15.58
CA ARG A 554 5.72 17.37 14.11
C ARG A 554 5.20 18.72 13.64
N LYS A 555 4.15 19.22 14.29
CA LYS A 555 3.63 20.57 14.05
C LYS A 555 4.71 21.63 14.18
N LYS A 556 5.56 21.56 15.22
CA LYS A 556 6.69 22.48 15.40
C LYS A 556 7.76 22.35 14.32
N GLN A 557 7.86 21.20 13.68
CA GLN A 557 8.77 20.92 12.55
C GLN A 557 8.17 21.33 11.19
N GLY A 558 6.92 21.83 11.17
CA GLY A 558 6.23 22.19 9.93
C GLY A 558 5.63 21.00 9.17
N GLU A 559 5.57 19.83 9.80
CA GLU A 559 5.08 18.56 9.23
C GLU A 559 3.58 18.39 9.48
N SER A 560 2.75 19.32 9.01
CA SER A 560 1.29 19.33 9.28
C SER A 560 0.59 18.06 8.76
N ASP A 561 1.05 17.54 7.62
CA ASP A 561 0.60 16.29 7.00
C ASP A 561 0.88 15.05 7.85
N TYR A 562 1.99 15.02 8.59
CA TYR A 562 2.31 13.94 9.55
C TYR A 562 1.74 14.19 10.95
N ALA A 563 1.51 15.44 11.33
CA ALA A 563 0.92 15.81 12.61
C ALA A 563 -0.57 15.48 12.66
N CYS A 564 -1.31 15.70 11.57
CA CYS A 564 -2.75 15.44 11.51
C CYS A 564 -3.10 13.98 11.87
N PRO A 565 -2.48 12.93 11.25
CA PRO A 565 -2.83 11.55 11.58
C PRO A 565 -2.33 11.12 12.97
N ALA A 566 -1.28 11.76 13.50
CA ALA A 566 -0.85 11.55 14.88
C ALA A 566 -1.95 12.01 15.86
N TYR A 567 -2.53 13.20 15.67
CA TYR A 567 -3.66 13.66 16.47
C TYR A 567 -4.91 12.81 16.26
N MET A 568 -5.23 12.42 15.03
CA MET A 568 -6.41 11.58 14.75
C MET A 568 -6.30 10.20 15.39
N SER A 569 -5.14 9.54 15.33
CA SER A 569 -4.94 8.24 15.98
C SER A 569 -4.99 8.33 17.52
N ALA A 570 -4.56 9.46 18.11
CA ALA A 570 -4.75 9.73 19.53
C ALA A 570 -6.25 9.92 19.88
N ALA A 571 -6.99 10.68 19.06
CA ALA A 571 -8.43 10.86 19.21
C ALA A 571 -9.20 9.54 19.06
N GLU A 572 -8.80 8.67 18.12
CA GLU A 572 -9.40 7.35 17.93
C GLU A 572 -9.25 6.47 19.18
N LEU A 573 -8.06 6.42 19.78
CA LEU A 573 -7.84 5.67 21.02
C LEU A 573 -8.63 6.27 22.18
N ALA A 574 -8.70 7.61 22.29
CA ALA A 574 -9.50 8.28 23.32
C ALA A 574 -11.00 7.95 23.19
N ALA A 575 -11.53 7.95 21.96
CA ALA A 575 -12.91 7.57 21.69
C ALA A 575 -13.19 6.11 22.05
N ALA A 576 -12.27 5.19 21.73
CA ALA A 576 -12.39 3.78 22.12
C ALA A 576 -12.42 3.61 23.66
N LEU A 577 -11.59 4.35 24.39
CA LEU A 577 -11.57 4.33 25.86
C LEU A 577 -12.88 4.83 26.47
N ILE A 578 -13.46 5.91 25.92
CA ILE A 578 -14.76 6.44 26.37
C ILE A 578 -15.86 5.40 26.13
N ALA A 579 -15.93 4.83 24.93
CA ALA A 579 -16.91 3.79 24.60
C ALA A 579 -16.79 2.56 25.51
N PHE A 580 -15.56 2.15 25.85
CA PHE A 580 -15.34 1.05 26.80
C PHE A 580 -15.82 1.38 28.21
N ASN A 581 -15.59 2.61 28.67
CA ASN A 581 -16.06 3.05 29.98
C ASN A 581 -17.60 3.06 30.06
N GLU A 582 -18.27 3.50 28.99
CA GLU A 582 -19.72 3.43 28.87
C GLU A 582 -20.22 1.97 28.86
N ALA A 583 -19.61 1.11 28.03
CA ALA A 583 -19.97 -0.31 27.94
C ALA A 583 -19.75 -1.09 29.25
N SER A 584 -18.73 -0.72 30.03
CA SER A 584 -18.43 -1.29 31.34
C SER A 584 -19.15 -0.59 32.50
N LYS A 585 -20.12 0.29 32.21
CA LYS A 585 -20.93 1.00 33.21
C LYS A 585 -20.08 1.78 34.23
N GLY A 586 -18.95 2.33 33.78
CA GLY A 586 -18.07 3.15 34.61
C GLY A 586 -17.09 2.37 35.49
N ALA A 587 -16.94 1.06 35.32
CA ALA A 587 -16.03 0.23 36.14
C ALA A 587 -14.56 0.71 36.13
N TYR A 588 -14.17 1.49 35.11
CA TYR A 588 -12.82 2.02 34.93
C TYR A 588 -12.75 3.56 34.92
N ALA A 589 -13.80 4.24 35.42
CA ALA A 589 -13.93 5.70 35.32
C ALA A 589 -12.72 6.47 35.92
N GLU A 590 -12.16 5.97 37.03
CA GLU A 590 -10.97 6.58 37.64
C GLU A 590 -9.75 6.57 36.71
N GLN A 591 -9.54 5.47 35.98
CA GLN A 591 -8.41 5.34 35.07
C GLN A 591 -8.61 6.14 33.77
N MET A 592 -9.84 6.58 33.48
CA MET A 592 -10.22 7.35 32.29
C MET A 592 -10.22 8.87 32.52
N ARG A 593 -9.89 9.35 33.71
CA ARG A 593 -9.91 10.79 34.01
C ARG A 593 -9.08 11.60 33.00
N GLY A 594 -9.71 12.60 32.39
CA GLY A 594 -9.13 13.50 31.40
C GLY A 594 -9.10 12.96 29.96
N VAL A 595 -9.60 11.74 29.70
CA VAL A 595 -9.66 11.20 28.33
C VAL A 595 -10.60 12.02 27.44
N HIS A 596 -11.72 12.51 27.98
CA HIS A 596 -12.63 13.39 27.23
C HIS A 596 -11.95 14.70 26.82
N GLN A 597 -11.18 15.31 27.72
CA GLN A 597 -10.39 16.50 27.41
C GLN A 597 -9.37 16.23 26.30
N GLU A 598 -8.64 15.12 26.39
CA GLU A 598 -7.65 14.76 25.35
C GLU A 598 -8.31 14.51 23.99
N LEU A 599 -9.50 13.90 23.95
CA LEU A 599 -10.27 13.74 22.72
C LEU A 599 -10.57 15.10 22.05
N VAL A 600 -11.07 16.07 22.82
CA VAL A 600 -11.38 17.43 22.31
C VAL A 600 -10.13 18.14 21.81
N VAL A 601 -9.03 18.05 22.55
CA VAL A 601 -7.75 18.67 22.15
C VAL A 601 -7.23 18.05 20.85
N CYS A 602 -7.20 16.72 20.76
CA CYS A 602 -6.68 16.02 19.59
C CYS A 602 -7.51 16.30 18.34
N LEU A 603 -8.86 16.28 18.43
CA LEU A 603 -9.73 16.61 17.30
C LEU A 603 -9.54 18.07 16.83
N GLY A 604 -9.43 19.01 17.77
CA GLY A 604 -9.20 20.42 17.45
C GLY A 604 -7.85 20.65 16.77
N GLU A 605 -6.77 20.07 17.28
CA GLU A 605 -5.44 20.20 16.66
C GLU A 605 -5.36 19.47 15.32
N ALA A 606 -5.99 18.30 15.17
CA ALA A 606 -6.11 17.63 13.88
C ALA A 606 -6.83 18.50 12.85
N SER A 607 -7.91 19.19 13.26
CA SER A 607 -8.62 20.16 12.42
C SER A 607 -7.72 21.32 11.99
N GLN A 608 -6.91 21.86 12.90
CA GLN A 608 -5.94 22.90 12.54
C GLN A 608 -4.96 22.41 11.48
N MET A 609 -4.38 21.22 11.67
CA MET A 609 -3.44 20.65 10.69
C MET A 609 -4.12 20.45 9.34
N ALA A 610 -5.38 20.00 9.32
CA ALA A 610 -6.16 19.86 8.09
C ALA A 610 -6.43 21.22 7.40
N LEU A 611 -6.66 22.31 8.15
CA LEU A 611 -6.76 23.67 7.59
C LEU A 611 -5.44 24.10 6.95
N ASP A 612 -4.32 23.84 7.63
CA ASP A 612 -2.99 24.25 7.19
C ASP A 612 -2.60 23.58 5.86
N ILE A 613 -3.07 22.35 5.60
CA ILE A 613 -2.86 21.61 4.34
C ILE A 613 -4.03 21.74 3.35
N GLY A 614 -5.00 22.62 3.59
CA GLY A 614 -6.10 22.91 2.65
C GLY A 614 -7.21 21.84 2.57
N ARG A 615 -7.27 20.88 3.50
CA ARG A 615 -8.29 19.82 3.52
C ARG A 615 -9.54 20.28 4.32
N TYR A 616 -10.26 21.26 3.77
CA TYR A 616 -11.31 22.00 4.48
C TYR A 616 -12.51 21.16 4.95
N ARG A 617 -12.95 20.16 4.17
CA ARG A 617 -14.04 19.24 4.58
C ARG A 617 -13.66 18.44 5.83
N LYS A 618 -12.45 17.88 5.83
CA LYS A 618 -11.88 17.16 6.97
C LYS A 618 -11.74 18.09 8.18
N ALA A 619 -11.20 19.30 7.97
CA ALA A 619 -11.10 20.31 9.03
C ALA A 619 -12.46 20.65 9.66
N LEU A 620 -13.49 20.85 8.83
CA LEU A 620 -14.86 21.12 9.26
C LEU A 620 -15.39 19.98 10.14
N ASN A 621 -15.28 18.72 9.68
CA ASN A 621 -15.75 17.57 10.43
C ASN A 621 -15.03 17.46 11.78
N LEU A 622 -13.70 17.52 11.78
CA LEU A 622 -12.89 17.38 12.99
C LEU A 622 -13.18 18.49 14.01
N ALA A 623 -13.31 19.74 13.58
CA ALA A 623 -13.64 20.84 14.48
C ALA A 623 -15.06 20.73 15.04
N GLY A 624 -16.04 20.38 14.20
CA GLY A 624 -17.42 20.16 14.65
C GLY A 624 -17.52 19.01 15.66
N CYS A 625 -16.79 17.92 15.41
CA CYS A 625 -16.66 16.81 16.35
C CYS A 625 -16.02 17.25 17.68
N ALA A 626 -14.99 18.11 17.64
CA ALA A 626 -14.37 18.64 18.85
C ALA A 626 -15.35 19.50 19.68
N VAL A 627 -16.17 20.33 19.04
CA VAL A 627 -17.22 21.13 19.70
C VAL A 627 -18.28 20.22 20.34
N LYS A 628 -18.78 19.22 19.61
CA LYS A 628 -19.75 18.25 20.14
C LYS A 628 -19.18 17.42 21.29
N ALA A 629 -17.92 17.00 21.20
CA ALA A 629 -17.24 16.26 22.26
C ALA A 629 -17.05 17.12 23.53
N ALA A 630 -16.76 18.43 23.37
CA ALA A 630 -16.64 19.35 24.50
C ALA A 630 -17.94 19.52 25.29
N ALA A 631 -19.09 19.41 24.62
CA ALA A 631 -20.41 19.48 25.27
C ALA A 631 -20.76 18.21 26.08
N LYS A 632 -20.05 17.09 25.87
CA LYS A 632 -20.29 15.81 26.53
C LYS A 632 -19.34 15.52 27.69
N ILE A 633 -18.55 16.51 28.11
CA ILE A 633 -17.59 16.32 29.19
C ILE A 633 -18.33 16.17 30.52
N PRO A 634 -17.99 15.17 31.35
CA PRO A 634 -18.59 15.02 32.68
C PRO A 634 -18.37 16.26 33.54
N ALA A 635 -19.33 16.63 34.39
CA ALA A 635 -19.29 17.86 35.19
C ALA A 635 -18.05 18.02 36.12
N GLY A 636 -17.35 16.93 36.42
CA GLY A 636 -16.10 16.93 37.20
C GLY A 636 -14.82 17.15 36.37
N GLU A 637 -14.93 17.23 35.05
CA GLU A 637 -13.85 17.56 34.12
C GLU A 637 -14.21 18.88 33.40
N SER A 638 -13.23 19.76 33.20
CA SER A 638 -13.45 20.99 32.45
C SER A 638 -12.48 21.09 31.28
N VAL A 639 -13.01 21.54 30.14
CA VAL A 639 -12.19 22.03 29.04
C VAL A 639 -12.09 23.55 29.16
N ASP A 640 -10.89 24.08 28.93
CA ASP A 640 -10.66 25.52 28.84
C ASP A 640 -11.62 26.14 27.81
N GLY A 641 -12.41 27.13 28.24
CA GLY A 641 -13.36 27.83 27.37
C GLY A 641 -12.69 28.45 26.14
N ASN A 642 -11.40 28.78 26.21
CA ASN A 642 -10.64 29.24 25.05
C ASN A 642 -10.48 28.16 23.98
N LEU A 643 -10.37 26.88 24.36
CA LEU A 643 -10.28 25.77 23.41
C LEU A 643 -11.58 25.60 22.63
N THR A 644 -12.73 25.67 23.31
CA THR A 644 -14.05 25.62 22.66
C THR A 644 -14.21 26.77 21.66
N LYS A 645 -13.81 27.99 22.04
CA LYS A 645 -13.82 29.16 21.14
C LYS A 645 -12.93 28.95 19.92
N LYS A 646 -11.72 28.41 20.09
CA LYS A 646 -10.83 28.07 18.97
C LYS A 646 -11.43 27.04 18.03
N ASN A 647 -12.09 26.02 18.55
CA ASN A 647 -12.74 24.99 17.73
C ASN A 647 -13.91 25.57 16.92
N LEU A 648 -14.72 26.46 17.51
CA LEU A 648 -15.76 27.18 16.76
C LEU A 648 -15.16 28.03 15.64
N GLN A 649 -14.08 28.77 15.91
CA GLN A 649 -13.38 29.55 14.88
C GLN A 649 -12.85 28.68 13.72
N ARG A 650 -12.39 27.45 14.03
CA ARG A 650 -11.96 26.48 13.01
C ARG A 650 -13.13 26.01 12.15
N VAL A 651 -14.31 25.77 12.75
CA VAL A 651 -15.56 25.49 12.01
C VAL A 651 -15.88 26.63 11.05
N ASP A 652 -15.92 27.86 11.55
CA ASP A 652 -16.27 29.05 10.74
C ASP A 652 -15.29 29.25 9.58
N THR A 653 -13.99 29.07 9.85
CA THR A 653 -12.93 29.15 8.83
C THR A 653 -13.13 28.09 7.74
N ALA A 654 -13.41 26.84 8.14
CA ALA A 654 -13.62 25.76 7.19
C ALA A 654 -14.88 25.97 6.33
N LYS A 655 -15.99 26.41 6.94
CA LYS A 655 -17.23 26.77 6.22
C LYS A 655 -16.98 27.87 5.19
N SER A 656 -16.31 28.94 5.60
CA SER A 656 -15.95 30.05 4.70
C SER A 656 -15.14 29.59 3.50
N LYS A 657 -14.18 28.67 3.68
CA LYS A 657 -13.36 28.10 2.60
C LYS A 657 -14.15 27.15 1.68
N LEU A 658 -15.14 26.45 2.23
CA LEU A 658 -16.04 25.57 1.47
C LEU A 658 -17.19 26.32 0.79
N LYS A 659 -17.38 27.62 1.11
CA LYS A 659 -18.51 28.44 0.67
C LYS A 659 -19.86 27.91 1.15
N LEU A 660 -19.90 27.39 2.39
CA LEU A 660 -21.09 26.92 3.10
C LEU A 660 -21.68 27.98 4.03
#